data_AF-A0A671WP80-F1
#
_entry.id   AF-A0A671WP80-F1
#
_cell.length_a   1.000
_cell.length_b   1.000
_cell.length_c   1.000
_cell.angle_alpha   90.00
_cell.angle_beta   90.00
_cell.angle_gamma   90.00
#
_symmetry.space_group_name_H-M   'P 1'
#
loop_
_entity.id
_entity.type
_entity.pdbx_description
1 polymer ?
#
loop_
_entity_poly.entity_id
_entity_poly.type
_entity_poly.pdbx_seq_one_letter_code
_entity_poly.pdbx_strand_id
1 'polypeptide(L)'
;SLSLVSFSGNNSAPPFAPLGTDGWRLGSPSDAEKQFSRCAARLRALRADSGQLREELNLLFDQLLSENYNRAFEPNINVRPEVTNTLAYRVMSGFSSSFFLRLFLLKVIMDEKTLDVLVNYTAGALKACSLWTHSDVLLALSTIVYGNGPQCHQHLSHLLGEDGVLLMYSSPTQPNMELRRVALTCMANICLRMPGQPPLDDQYRSVSFSVFLKTLQSSKPPNTDELFYCMVVQAALKGLQCCLSGGKWKFGGAEELGSVLASLKRLMFQGAPGVNVEWPAVLYPAPLPQYEGLSAPKPAEAPKPSETQRDNKKRKSRGKGKKTSTEESRGDDGEENDREAVPVLQKGGGRDEVQVEAESLSKFSAPSLYPSWKRTSSDSEFSDPEGSAQCKLRLYHGRVRQGALHCLLAVAKGVEKRTLYGYWSSFIPDSPPIGGPPPLTLLTIILKDPSPKVRACALQVLSAMLDGSRQFLAVAEDTASPRTSYTPFSFLLATAVRELHRALSLALLAETSPQTLTQVIKCLAYLVANAPYHRLRPGLLSPLWKQMRPYVRHRDVNVRVSVLTLYGALVTTQAPLPEVQLLLQQPEGSSSGGSFTPKDSALSWRQRDGVSSPSRTPLTPSPRGPRTPAEEASSPPWLLQLCVSLVTQPREDQSDSDGAGTGGGLALEPSPVRLEALQVMSHLVRGYFSRAQACLCEIGQVSARCLGETDPSIQLHGAKLLEELGTGIIQQYRAENNVPESSRVPMSQVVLFWSEVLSGPLNRALQNEQHPTLQTSACDTLSSILPQAFAQLPDKTQLMCITVLLGLTYSENYLVKTAAVRALGVYILFPCLREDVMFVADTANTILAALDDRSPNVRAKAAWSLGNLTDTLIVNMESVGVDFQEELSDMLLLKMLQAATRASADKDRVKSNAVRALGNLLHFLRQSQLSRAVFQRPLEDAVRALVKTVQSEATMKVRWNACYALGNAFRNPALSLDSATWSGDAFSSLCHVVTSCKNFKVRIKSAAALAVPSSRGCYGDMERFSCVWRSLATALENSEDTNDFLEYRYSASLRHTLSKALLHLLSVSQQQDMPALGASLDGEEGRAIKEHLIKYVRAEEGGEGEQGEKEAGGDSSTPQQRVGGLQQTLIRLKELKAEAEEERGKEVVVQFLEDLLRLWMIICCSLTFSGIMLG
;
A
#
# COMPACT_ATOMS: atom_id res chain seq x y z
N SER A 1 7.67 26.93 44.94
CA SER A 1 6.99 25.62 44.80
C SER A 1 5.57 25.88 44.30
N LEU A 2 5.34 25.88 42.99
CA LEU A 2 5.06 24.66 42.20
C LEU A 2 3.76 24.01 42.70
N SER A 3 2.56 24.37 42.24
CA SER A 3 2.06 25.05 41.02
C SER A 3 2.06 24.21 39.72
N LEU A 4 0.84 23.92 39.23
CA LEU A 4 0.38 23.62 37.87
C LEU A 4 1.43 23.28 36.79
N VAL A 5 1.28 22.09 36.20
CA VAL A 5 1.81 21.75 34.86
C VAL A 5 0.67 21.18 34.02
N SER A 6 0.45 21.75 32.84
CA SER A 6 -0.60 21.37 31.89
C SER A 6 -0.08 20.38 30.83
N PHE A 7 -0.93 19.45 30.41
CA PHE A 7 -0.71 18.64 29.20
C PHE A 7 -1.63 19.14 28.08
N SER A 8 -1.04 19.72 27.04
CA SER A 8 -1.73 20.08 25.80
C SER A 8 -1.71 18.93 24.80
N GLY A 9 -2.89 18.52 24.33
CA GLY A 9 -3.07 17.47 23.33
C GLY A 9 -4.06 17.92 22.26
N ASN A 10 -3.56 18.47 21.15
CA ASN A 10 -4.41 18.97 20.08
C ASN A 10 -5.17 17.83 19.39
N ASN A 11 -6.49 17.82 19.56
CA ASN A 11 -7.45 17.18 18.67
C ASN A 11 -8.71 18.04 18.64
N SER A 12 -8.67 19.12 17.85
CA SER A 12 -9.80 20.01 17.61
C SER A 12 -10.84 19.34 16.69
N ALA A 13 -11.59 18.39 17.24
CA ALA A 13 -12.93 18.14 16.73
C ALA A 13 -13.73 19.44 16.84
N PRO A 14 -14.56 19.81 15.85
CA PRO A 14 -15.38 21.00 15.96
C PRO A 14 -16.33 20.87 17.17
N PRO A 15 -16.54 21.93 17.97
CA PRO A 15 -17.61 21.92 18.96
C PRO A 15 -18.94 21.68 18.27
N PHE A 16 -19.86 21.01 18.96
CA PHE A 16 -21.15 20.60 18.39
C PHE A 16 -22.08 21.81 18.23
N ALA A 17 -21.84 22.61 17.18
CA ALA A 17 -22.75 23.66 16.77
C ALA A 17 -24.10 23.00 16.41
N PRO A 18 -25.23 23.43 16.99
CA PRO A 18 -26.54 23.04 16.47
C PRO A 18 -26.62 23.50 15.01
N LEU A 19 -27.24 22.71 14.13
CA LEU A 19 -27.43 23.12 12.74
C LEU A 19 -28.17 24.47 12.70
N GLY A 20 -27.70 25.36 11.82
CA GLY A 20 -28.33 26.65 11.59
C GLY A 20 -29.81 26.50 11.23
N THR A 21 -30.63 27.41 11.73
CA THR A 21 -32.09 27.42 11.56
C THR A 21 -32.49 27.87 10.15
N ASP A 22 -32.27 27.00 9.15
CA ASP A 22 -32.59 27.29 7.75
C ASP A 22 -33.55 26.28 7.10
N GLY A 23 -34.55 26.84 6.42
CA GLY A 23 -35.11 26.28 5.18
C GLY A 23 -36.24 25.25 5.27
N TRP A 24 -36.32 24.41 6.29
CA TRP A 24 -37.43 23.43 6.38
C TRP A 24 -38.70 24.08 6.92
N ARG A 25 -39.68 24.33 6.03
CA ARG A 25 -41.04 24.76 6.41
C ARG A 25 -41.72 23.68 7.25
N LEU A 26 -41.57 23.78 8.57
CA LEU A 26 -42.28 22.94 9.51
C LEU A 26 -43.78 23.22 9.37
N GLY A 27 -44.55 22.21 8.92
CA GLY A 27 -46.00 22.27 8.98
C GLY A 27 -46.46 22.45 10.43
N SER A 28 -47.63 23.04 10.65
CA SER A 28 -48.21 23.17 11.99
C SER A 28 -48.19 21.81 12.70
N PRO A 29 -47.66 21.70 13.94
CA PRO A 29 -47.55 20.43 14.62
C PRO A 29 -48.93 19.76 14.71
N SER A 30 -48.99 18.47 14.40
CA SER A 30 -50.22 17.68 14.50
C SER A 30 -50.77 17.71 15.92
N ASP A 31 -52.08 17.55 16.08
CA ASP A 31 -52.68 17.58 17.42
C ASP A 31 -52.15 16.46 18.32
N ALA A 32 -51.72 15.33 17.75
CA ALA A 32 -50.94 14.30 18.46
C ALA A 32 -49.57 14.83 18.97
N GLU A 33 -48.79 15.56 18.17
CA GLU A 33 -47.52 16.16 18.62
C GLU A 33 -47.75 17.23 19.72
N LYS A 34 -48.87 17.98 19.64
CA LYS A 34 -49.31 18.89 20.72
C LYS A 34 -49.71 18.12 21.98
N GLN A 35 -50.51 17.06 21.85
CA GLN A 35 -50.97 16.17 22.93
C GLN A 35 -49.79 15.55 23.67
N PHE A 36 -48.84 14.95 22.94
CA PHE A 36 -47.62 14.37 23.49
C PHE A 36 -46.79 15.42 24.24
N SER A 37 -46.58 16.60 23.64
CA SER A 37 -45.84 17.70 24.28
C SER A 37 -46.51 18.17 25.58
N ARG A 38 -47.84 18.22 25.61
CA ARG A 38 -48.65 18.59 26.77
C ARG A 38 -48.58 17.54 27.88
N CYS A 39 -48.69 16.26 27.53
CA CYS A 39 -48.56 15.16 28.49
C CYS A 39 -47.13 15.03 29.02
N ALA A 40 -46.10 15.20 28.18
CA ALA A 40 -44.71 15.24 28.60
C ALA A 40 -44.36 16.48 29.46
N ALA A 41 -45.09 17.58 29.33
CA ALA A 41 -44.98 18.72 30.26
C ALA A 41 -45.61 18.39 31.63
N ARG A 42 -46.80 17.76 31.64
CA ARG A 42 -47.47 17.33 32.88
C ARG A 42 -46.68 16.24 33.62
N LEU A 43 -46.13 15.26 32.90
CA LEU A 43 -45.29 14.19 33.46
C LEU A 43 -44.05 14.73 34.19
N ARG A 44 -43.44 15.82 33.67
CA ARG A 44 -42.30 16.51 34.31
C ARG A 44 -42.69 17.35 35.55
N ALA A 45 -43.98 17.63 35.75
CA ALA A 45 -44.47 18.45 36.86
C ALA A 45 -44.92 17.62 38.08
N LEU A 46 -45.09 16.31 37.91
CA LEU A 46 -45.45 15.38 38.98
C LEU A 46 -44.36 15.31 40.06
N ARG A 47 -44.78 15.15 41.33
CA ARG A 47 -43.90 14.93 42.47
C ARG A 47 -44.22 13.58 43.12
N ALA A 48 -43.19 12.90 43.65
CA ALA A 48 -43.33 11.54 44.17
C ALA A 48 -44.32 11.43 45.36
N ASP A 49 -44.42 12.48 46.18
CA ASP A 49 -45.17 12.45 47.44
C ASP A 49 -46.68 12.76 47.30
N SER A 50 -47.22 12.91 46.08
CA SER A 50 -48.65 13.17 45.89
C SER A 50 -49.49 11.89 45.98
N GLY A 51 -50.46 11.87 46.90
CA GLY A 51 -51.35 10.70 47.08
C GLY A 51 -52.11 10.29 45.80
N GLN A 52 -52.48 11.28 44.97
CA GLN A 52 -53.19 11.10 43.71
C GLN A 52 -52.28 10.78 42.51
N LEU A 53 -50.96 10.65 42.70
CA LEU A 53 -49.98 10.35 41.63
C LEU A 53 -50.35 9.11 40.79
N ARG A 54 -51.13 8.17 41.35
CA ARG A 54 -51.55 6.94 40.63
C ARG A 54 -52.62 7.27 39.58
N GLU A 55 -53.62 8.06 39.96
CA GLU A 55 -54.71 8.48 39.10
C GLU A 55 -54.21 9.47 38.03
N GLU A 56 -53.35 10.42 38.41
CA GLU A 56 -52.74 11.35 37.45
C GLU A 56 -51.85 10.64 36.43
N LEU A 57 -51.01 9.67 36.84
CA LEU A 57 -50.20 8.90 35.90
C LEU A 57 -51.06 8.05 34.97
N ASN A 58 -52.04 7.30 35.50
CA ASN A 58 -52.93 6.48 34.67
C ASN A 58 -53.68 7.34 33.64
N LEU A 59 -54.25 8.47 34.07
CA LEU A 59 -55.02 9.36 33.19
C LEU A 59 -54.14 10.09 32.16
N LEU A 60 -52.86 10.33 32.46
CA LEU A 60 -51.87 10.78 31.47
C LEU A 60 -51.49 9.66 30.48
N PHE A 61 -51.39 8.41 30.94
CA PHE A 61 -51.11 7.26 30.06
C PHE A 61 -52.30 6.95 29.14
N ASP A 62 -53.54 7.00 29.62
CA ASP A 62 -54.73 6.85 28.77
C ASP A 62 -54.79 7.95 27.69
N GLN A 63 -54.49 9.21 28.05
CA GLN A 63 -54.38 10.33 27.10
C GLN A 63 -53.22 10.20 26.10
N LEU A 64 -52.20 9.41 26.42
CA LEU A 64 -51.09 9.07 25.53
C LEU A 64 -51.34 7.78 24.73
N LEU A 65 -52.23 6.89 25.18
CA LEU A 65 -52.63 5.65 24.52
C LEU A 65 -53.76 5.85 23.50
N SER A 66 -54.58 6.90 23.65
CA SER A 66 -55.70 7.22 22.75
C SER A 66 -55.28 7.74 21.37
N GLU A 67 -53.99 8.01 21.14
CA GLU A 67 -53.47 8.71 19.95
C GLU A 67 -52.51 7.87 19.11
N ASN A 68 -52.55 8.05 17.79
CA ASN A 68 -51.97 7.11 16.83
C ASN A 68 -50.71 7.65 16.12
N TYR A 69 -49.61 7.73 16.87
CA TYR A 69 -48.32 8.33 16.49
C TYR A 69 -47.57 7.58 15.36
N ASN A 70 -48.03 7.68 14.12
CA ASN A 70 -47.43 7.00 12.95
C ASN A 70 -46.26 7.78 12.28
N ARG A 71 -45.57 8.66 13.02
CA ARG A 71 -44.34 9.33 12.57
C ARG A 71 -43.22 9.15 13.59
N ALA A 72 -41.99 8.98 13.09
CA ALA A 72 -40.79 8.97 13.92
C ALA A 72 -40.52 10.39 14.44
N PHE A 73 -40.83 10.63 15.71
CA PHE A 73 -40.63 11.89 16.42
C PHE A 73 -39.37 11.76 17.29
N GLU A 74 -38.36 12.62 17.09
CA GLU A 74 -37.16 12.71 17.95
C GLU A 74 -37.21 13.97 18.83
N PRO A 75 -38.01 14.00 19.90
CA PRO A 75 -38.00 15.09 20.86
C PRO A 75 -36.77 15.00 21.76
N ASN A 76 -36.06 16.11 21.92
CA ASN A 76 -34.86 16.17 22.75
C ASN A 76 -35.25 16.27 24.25
N ILE A 77 -35.61 15.13 24.84
CA ILE A 77 -36.15 15.02 26.21
C ILE A 77 -35.08 14.52 27.16
N ASN A 78 -34.49 15.44 27.92
CA ASN A 78 -33.73 15.08 29.12
C ASN A 78 -34.72 14.81 30.27
N VAL A 79 -34.80 13.56 30.74
CA VAL A 79 -35.68 13.12 31.84
C VAL A 79 -34.88 13.13 33.15
N ARG A 80 -35.46 13.63 34.25
CA ARG A 80 -34.78 13.59 35.55
C ARG A 80 -34.78 12.16 36.12
N PRO A 81 -33.66 11.65 36.68
CA PRO A 81 -33.57 10.31 37.26
C PRO A 81 -34.64 10.00 38.32
N GLU A 82 -35.05 11.03 39.06
CA GLU A 82 -36.14 11.00 40.06
C GLU A 82 -37.44 10.43 39.46
N VAL A 83 -37.82 10.92 38.28
CA VAL A 83 -39.06 10.51 37.59
C VAL A 83 -38.92 9.08 37.06
N THR A 84 -37.76 8.71 36.52
CA THR A 84 -37.48 7.34 36.04
C THR A 84 -37.58 6.31 37.15
N ASN A 85 -37.05 6.61 38.34
CA ASN A 85 -37.13 5.74 39.52
C ASN A 85 -38.57 5.60 40.04
N THR A 86 -39.33 6.69 40.13
CA THR A 86 -40.74 6.64 40.56
C THR A 86 -41.63 5.89 39.57
N LEU A 87 -41.35 6.00 38.27
CA LEU A 87 -42.02 5.24 37.22
C LEU A 87 -41.70 3.74 37.31
N ALA A 88 -40.42 3.37 37.43
CA ALA A 88 -39.99 1.98 37.58
C ALA A 88 -40.64 1.29 38.80
N TYR A 89 -40.74 2.00 39.93
CA TYR A 89 -41.33 1.47 41.16
C TYR A 89 -42.83 1.13 41.04
N ARG A 90 -43.59 1.73 40.10
CA ARG A 90 -45.04 1.45 39.97
C ARG A 90 -45.43 0.45 38.88
N VAL A 91 -44.51 0.01 38.03
CA VAL A 91 -44.75 -1.11 37.10
C VAL A 91 -45.05 -2.43 37.86
N MET A 92 -44.71 -2.49 39.16
CA MET A 92 -45.11 -3.55 40.09
C MET A 92 -46.64 -3.80 40.21
N SER A 93 -47.50 -2.90 39.70
CA SER A 93 -48.97 -2.99 39.84
C SER A 93 -49.76 -3.23 38.54
N GLY A 94 -49.08 -3.64 37.46
CA GLY A 94 -49.65 -4.49 36.41
C GLY A 94 -50.82 -3.97 35.57
N PHE A 95 -50.57 -3.02 34.66
CA PHE A 95 -51.37 -2.83 33.43
C PHE A 95 -50.49 -2.35 32.27
N SER A 96 -50.85 -2.75 31.04
CA SER A 96 -50.28 -2.32 29.73
C SER A 96 -48.76 -2.07 29.65
N SER A 97 -47.99 -3.15 29.41
CA SER A 97 -46.55 -3.10 29.06
C SER A 97 -46.22 -2.30 27.78
N SER A 98 -47.20 -2.15 26.88
CA SER A 98 -47.04 -1.60 25.54
C SER A 98 -46.66 -0.12 25.46
N PHE A 99 -46.90 0.67 26.53
CA PHE A 99 -46.62 2.11 26.49
C PHE A 99 -45.14 2.45 26.73
N PHE A 100 -44.52 1.89 27.77
CA PHE A 100 -43.10 2.13 28.09
C PHE A 100 -42.16 1.69 26.94
N LEU A 101 -42.53 0.62 26.23
CA LEU A 101 -41.86 0.15 25.02
C LEU A 101 -41.75 1.19 23.90
N ARG A 102 -42.66 2.16 23.84
CA ARG A 102 -42.58 3.27 22.87
C ARG A 102 -41.77 4.46 23.38
N LEU A 103 -41.72 4.67 24.70
CA LEU A 103 -40.95 5.75 25.32
C LEU A 103 -39.42 5.52 25.23
N PHE A 104 -38.98 4.27 25.30
CA PHE A 104 -37.55 3.91 25.16
C PHE A 104 -37.04 3.89 23.71
N LEU A 105 -37.88 4.11 22.68
CA LEU A 105 -37.41 4.24 21.29
C LEU A 105 -36.56 5.50 21.03
N LEU A 106 -36.46 6.40 22.01
CA LEU A 106 -35.56 7.55 21.98
C LEU A 106 -34.11 7.10 22.27
N LYS A 107 -33.16 7.56 21.44
CA LYS A 107 -31.71 7.23 21.56
C LYS A 107 -31.05 7.95 22.75
N VAL A 108 -31.48 7.64 23.97
CA VAL A 108 -31.00 8.29 25.20
C VAL A 108 -29.72 7.61 25.68
N ILE A 109 -28.63 8.39 25.81
CA ILE A 109 -27.44 7.96 26.55
C ILE A 109 -27.84 7.93 28.03
N MET A 110 -27.79 6.75 28.63
CA MET A 110 -28.22 6.54 30.02
C MET A 110 -27.05 6.72 30.97
N ASP A 111 -27.32 7.17 32.20
CA ASP A 111 -26.33 7.06 33.28
C ASP A 111 -26.29 5.61 33.80
N GLU A 112 -25.14 5.23 34.36
CA GLU A 112 -24.85 3.86 34.79
C GLU A 112 -25.91 3.30 35.76
N LYS A 113 -26.46 4.17 36.63
CA LYS A 113 -27.47 3.79 37.63
C LYS A 113 -28.84 3.51 37.00
N THR A 114 -29.31 4.34 36.07
CA THR A 114 -30.59 4.07 35.40
C THR A 114 -30.46 2.87 34.44
N LEU A 115 -29.28 2.66 33.83
CA LEU A 115 -28.99 1.48 33.03
C LEU A 115 -29.08 0.19 33.87
N ASP A 116 -28.40 0.13 35.03
CA ASP A 116 -28.44 -1.01 35.95
C ASP A 116 -29.88 -1.35 36.37
N VAL A 117 -30.63 -0.34 36.84
CA VAL A 117 -32.02 -0.52 37.32
C VAL A 117 -32.92 -1.08 36.22
N LEU A 118 -32.80 -0.61 34.98
CA LEU A 118 -33.65 -1.07 33.87
C LEU A 118 -33.26 -2.44 33.33
N VAL A 119 -31.95 -2.77 33.30
CA VAL A 119 -31.49 -4.11 32.89
C VAL A 119 -31.87 -5.14 33.96
N ASN A 120 -31.67 -4.83 35.25
CA ASN A 120 -32.13 -5.67 36.36
C ASN A 120 -33.65 -5.85 36.35
N TYR A 121 -34.42 -4.78 36.13
CA TYR A 121 -35.89 -4.86 36.04
C TYR A 121 -36.36 -5.75 34.88
N THR A 122 -35.85 -5.53 33.65
CA THR A 122 -36.29 -6.30 32.48
C THR A 122 -35.81 -7.76 32.53
N ALA A 123 -34.61 -8.03 33.07
CA ALA A 123 -34.13 -9.39 33.31
C ALA A 123 -34.94 -10.11 34.42
N GLY A 124 -35.44 -9.38 35.42
CA GLY A 124 -36.38 -9.90 36.42
C GLY A 124 -37.77 -10.19 35.85
N ALA A 125 -38.29 -9.31 34.99
CA ALA A 125 -39.59 -9.49 34.34
C ALA A 125 -39.63 -10.76 33.46
N LEU A 126 -38.53 -11.14 32.80
CA LEU A 126 -38.44 -12.41 32.05
C LEU A 126 -38.57 -13.66 32.93
N LYS A 127 -38.27 -13.57 34.24
CA LYS A 127 -38.45 -14.66 35.21
C LYS A 127 -39.85 -14.69 35.82
N ALA A 128 -40.49 -13.53 35.99
CA ALA A 128 -41.75 -13.39 36.71
C ALA A 128 -43.00 -13.35 35.82
N CYS A 129 -42.88 -12.85 34.59
CA CYS A 129 -44.00 -12.71 33.66
C CYS A 129 -44.21 -13.98 32.82
N SER A 130 -45.41 -14.15 32.25
CA SER A 130 -45.78 -15.31 31.45
C SER A 130 -45.30 -15.22 29.99
N LEU A 131 -45.03 -16.37 29.37
CA LEU A 131 -44.34 -16.53 28.08
C LEU A 131 -44.81 -15.62 26.93
N TRP A 132 -46.10 -15.29 26.86
CA TRP A 132 -46.64 -14.42 25.81
C TRP A 132 -46.13 -12.97 25.90
N THR A 133 -45.70 -12.51 27.08
CA THR A 133 -45.09 -11.19 27.29
C THR A 133 -43.60 -11.13 26.97
N HIS A 134 -42.93 -12.28 26.83
CA HIS A 134 -41.46 -12.32 26.80
C HIS A 134 -40.86 -11.65 25.56
N SER A 135 -41.55 -11.65 24.42
CA SER A 135 -41.10 -10.93 23.20
C SER A 135 -41.03 -9.42 23.42
N ASP A 136 -42.03 -8.87 24.11
CA ASP A 136 -42.12 -7.45 24.43
C ASP A 136 -41.05 -7.04 25.46
N VAL A 137 -40.86 -7.85 26.51
CA VAL A 137 -39.83 -7.59 27.53
C VAL A 137 -38.41 -7.71 26.94
N LEU A 138 -38.16 -8.70 26.06
CA LEU A 138 -36.90 -8.80 25.31
C LEU A 138 -36.70 -7.61 24.37
N LEU A 139 -37.77 -7.04 23.78
CA LEU A 139 -37.67 -5.88 22.90
C LEU A 139 -37.34 -4.60 23.68
N ALA A 140 -37.87 -4.46 24.90
CA ALA A 140 -37.50 -3.39 25.82
C ALA A 140 -36.02 -3.50 26.22
N LEU A 141 -35.57 -4.69 26.68
CA LEU A 141 -34.16 -4.96 27.01
C LEU A 141 -33.24 -4.69 25.80
N SER A 142 -33.61 -5.18 24.61
CA SER A 142 -32.88 -4.96 23.36
C SER A 142 -32.69 -3.48 23.02
N THR A 143 -33.66 -2.64 23.38
CA THR A 143 -33.58 -1.17 23.22
C THR A 143 -32.71 -0.54 24.31
N ILE A 144 -32.85 -0.95 25.59
CA ILE A 144 -32.03 -0.45 26.71
C ILE A 144 -30.53 -0.69 26.49
N VAL A 145 -30.14 -1.85 25.95
CA VAL A 145 -28.73 -2.19 25.69
C VAL A 145 -28.17 -1.61 24.37
N TYR A 146 -28.99 -0.92 23.56
CA TYR A 146 -28.57 -0.40 22.25
C TYR A 146 -27.47 0.65 22.38
N GLY A 147 -26.24 0.26 22.03
CA GLY A 147 -25.05 1.11 22.16
C GLY A 147 -24.55 1.27 23.62
N ASN A 148 -25.19 0.63 24.59
CA ASN A 148 -24.80 0.65 26.01
C ASN A 148 -24.11 -0.67 26.45
N GLY A 149 -24.02 -1.67 25.56
CA GLY A 149 -23.52 -3.03 25.85
C GLY A 149 -22.25 -3.14 26.69
N PRO A 150 -21.16 -2.37 26.41
CA PRO A 150 -19.94 -2.40 27.23
C PRO A 150 -20.11 -1.89 28.68
N GLN A 151 -21.16 -1.12 28.96
CA GLN A 151 -21.47 -0.61 30.31
C GLN A 151 -22.30 -1.61 31.13
N CYS A 152 -23.01 -2.55 30.47
CA CYS A 152 -23.85 -3.56 31.13
C CYS A 152 -23.07 -4.68 31.85
N HIS A 153 -21.79 -4.48 32.18
CA HIS A 153 -20.85 -5.55 32.56
C HIS A 153 -21.30 -6.39 33.76
N GLN A 154 -22.04 -5.79 34.70
CA GLN A 154 -22.58 -6.47 35.89
C GLN A 154 -23.67 -7.50 35.56
N HIS A 155 -24.36 -7.37 34.42
CA HIS A 155 -25.44 -8.25 33.99
C HIS A 155 -25.06 -9.21 32.86
N LEU A 156 -23.89 -9.04 32.22
CA LEU A 156 -23.49 -9.87 31.07
C LEU A 156 -23.42 -11.36 31.44
N SER A 157 -22.99 -11.69 32.66
CA SER A 157 -23.02 -13.07 33.20
C SER A 157 -24.43 -13.64 33.27
N HIS A 158 -25.42 -12.85 33.67
CA HIS A 158 -26.82 -13.28 33.79
C HIS A 158 -27.58 -13.28 32.44
N LEU A 159 -27.14 -12.46 31.46
CA LEU A 159 -27.74 -12.41 30.13
C LEU A 159 -27.11 -13.40 29.15
N LEU A 160 -25.80 -13.62 29.23
CA LEU A 160 -24.96 -14.32 28.24
C LEU A 160 -24.04 -15.41 28.85
N GLY A 161 -24.11 -15.68 30.16
CA GLY A 161 -23.52 -16.88 30.77
C GLY A 161 -24.31 -18.15 30.42
N GLU A 162 -23.93 -19.29 31.01
CA GLU A 162 -24.45 -20.61 30.60
C GLU A 162 -25.97 -20.76 30.78
N ASP A 163 -26.51 -20.37 31.93
CA ASP A 163 -27.96 -20.24 32.20
C ASP A 163 -28.56 -18.90 31.67
N GLY A 164 -27.84 -18.22 30.78
CA GLY A 164 -28.15 -16.87 30.33
C GLY A 164 -29.45 -16.80 29.52
N VAL A 165 -30.34 -15.88 29.92
CA VAL A 165 -31.67 -15.76 29.33
C VAL A 165 -31.65 -15.50 27.81
N LEU A 166 -30.61 -14.81 27.30
CA LEU A 166 -30.46 -14.59 25.86
C LEU A 166 -29.91 -15.84 25.13
N LEU A 167 -29.11 -16.69 25.78
CA LEU A 167 -28.68 -17.97 25.19
C LEU A 167 -29.87 -18.93 25.05
N MET A 168 -30.70 -19.03 26.09
CA MET A 168 -31.91 -19.86 26.09
C MET A 168 -32.87 -19.48 24.95
N TYR A 169 -33.19 -18.19 24.78
CA TYR A 169 -34.12 -17.77 23.73
C TYR A 169 -33.49 -17.70 22.32
N SER A 170 -32.18 -17.49 22.18
CA SER A 170 -31.51 -17.48 20.86
C SER A 170 -31.24 -18.88 20.29
N SER A 171 -31.31 -19.93 21.13
CA SER A 171 -31.05 -21.33 20.78
C SER A 171 -31.79 -21.78 19.50
N PRO A 172 -31.15 -22.59 18.62
CA PRO A 172 -31.83 -23.26 17.52
C PRO A 172 -33.00 -24.18 17.92
N THR A 173 -33.09 -24.58 19.19
CA THR A 173 -34.20 -25.39 19.72
C THR A 173 -35.44 -24.58 20.12
N GLN A 174 -35.38 -23.24 20.09
CA GLN A 174 -36.50 -22.38 20.47
C GLN A 174 -37.60 -22.40 19.38
N PRO A 175 -38.81 -22.96 19.63
CA PRO A 175 -39.88 -23.01 18.63
C PRO A 175 -40.47 -21.63 18.29
N ASN A 176 -40.42 -20.67 19.22
CA ASN A 176 -40.91 -19.32 18.97
C ASN A 176 -39.85 -18.49 18.23
N MET A 177 -40.00 -18.42 16.90
CA MET A 177 -39.11 -17.66 16.02
C MET A 177 -39.06 -16.16 16.33
N GLU A 178 -40.10 -15.57 16.93
CA GLU A 178 -40.12 -14.17 17.32
C GLU A 178 -39.30 -13.92 18.59
N LEU A 179 -39.45 -14.77 19.63
CA LEU A 179 -38.54 -14.76 20.80
C LEU A 179 -37.08 -14.92 20.36
N ARG A 180 -36.81 -15.86 19.45
CA ARG A 180 -35.47 -16.09 18.90
C ARG A 180 -34.94 -14.87 18.13
N ARG A 181 -35.77 -14.22 17.31
CA ARG A 181 -35.43 -12.97 16.59
C ARG A 181 -35.06 -11.85 17.55
N VAL A 182 -35.87 -11.60 18.56
CA VAL A 182 -35.67 -10.48 19.50
C VAL A 182 -34.47 -10.75 20.41
N ALA A 183 -34.29 -11.98 20.89
CA ALA A 183 -33.11 -12.38 21.66
C ALA A 183 -31.80 -12.16 20.85
N LEU A 184 -31.72 -12.64 19.61
CA LEU A 184 -30.58 -12.39 18.72
C LEU A 184 -30.36 -10.90 18.44
N THR A 185 -31.44 -10.11 18.35
CA THR A 185 -31.35 -8.65 18.18
C THR A 185 -30.80 -7.96 19.44
N CYS A 186 -31.18 -8.43 20.63
CA CYS A 186 -30.65 -7.97 21.91
C CYS A 186 -29.15 -8.26 22.02
N MET A 187 -28.73 -9.50 21.71
CA MET A 187 -27.32 -9.89 21.67
C MET A 187 -26.52 -9.03 20.67
N ALA A 188 -27.09 -8.77 19.48
CA ALA A 188 -26.47 -7.92 18.46
C ALA A 188 -26.30 -6.46 18.93
N ASN A 189 -27.23 -5.97 19.75
CA ASN A 189 -27.18 -4.63 20.33
C ASN A 189 -26.18 -4.55 21.51
N ILE A 190 -25.98 -5.62 22.29
CA ILE A 190 -24.89 -5.72 23.29
C ILE A 190 -23.51 -5.72 22.60
N CYS A 191 -23.40 -6.38 21.44
CA CYS A 191 -22.17 -6.40 20.63
C CYS A 191 -21.94 -5.10 19.83
N LEU A 192 -22.89 -4.15 19.84
CA LEU A 192 -22.77 -2.89 19.10
C LEU A 192 -21.90 -1.90 19.89
N ARG A 193 -20.77 -1.51 19.30
CA ARG A 193 -19.81 -0.56 19.87
C ARG A 193 -19.98 0.83 19.24
N MET A 194 -20.18 1.85 20.06
CA MET A 194 -20.18 3.25 19.61
C MET A 194 -18.74 3.81 19.56
N PRO A 195 -18.45 4.82 18.70
CA PRO A 195 -17.15 5.48 18.67
C PRO A 195 -16.74 6.01 20.06
N GLY A 196 -15.50 5.74 20.47
CA GLY A 196 -14.95 6.14 21.77
C GLY A 196 -15.16 5.15 22.92
N GLN A 197 -16.10 4.22 22.83
CA GLN A 197 -16.32 3.20 23.89
C GLN A 197 -15.20 2.13 23.92
N PRO A 198 -14.96 1.49 25.08
CA PRO A 198 -14.17 0.25 25.15
C PRO A 198 -14.81 -0.88 24.33
N PRO A 199 -14.05 -1.92 23.94
CA PRO A 199 -14.63 -3.14 23.39
C PRO A 199 -15.44 -3.90 24.46
N LEU A 200 -16.43 -4.68 24.03
CA LEU A 200 -17.04 -5.72 24.85
C LEU A 200 -15.99 -6.79 25.16
N ASP A 201 -16.05 -7.38 26.36
CA ASP A 201 -15.21 -8.51 26.77
C ASP A 201 -15.27 -9.65 25.74
N ASP A 202 -14.09 -10.15 25.35
CA ASP A 202 -13.94 -11.18 24.33
C ASP A 202 -14.61 -12.51 24.73
N GLN A 203 -14.84 -12.81 26.03
CA GLN A 203 -15.62 -13.97 26.48
C GLN A 203 -17.06 -13.88 25.97
N TYR A 204 -17.82 -12.85 26.36
CA TYR A 204 -19.23 -12.69 25.96
C TYR A 204 -19.38 -12.42 24.46
N ARG A 205 -18.37 -11.78 23.84
CA ARG A 205 -18.30 -11.54 22.40
C ARG A 205 -18.09 -12.84 21.60
N SER A 206 -17.29 -13.78 22.12
CA SER A 206 -17.07 -15.12 21.54
C SER A 206 -18.30 -16.03 21.67
N VAL A 207 -18.94 -16.03 22.84
CA VAL A 207 -20.23 -16.71 23.06
C VAL A 207 -21.29 -16.19 22.08
N SER A 208 -21.42 -14.86 21.96
CA SER A 208 -22.40 -14.24 21.04
C SER A 208 -22.10 -14.56 19.57
N PHE A 209 -20.82 -14.45 19.15
CA PHE A 209 -20.37 -14.84 17.82
C PHE A 209 -20.73 -16.29 17.48
N SER A 210 -20.51 -17.22 18.41
CA SER A 210 -20.81 -18.65 18.25
C SER A 210 -22.30 -18.91 18.06
N VAL A 211 -23.17 -18.21 18.81
CA VAL A 211 -24.63 -18.28 18.66
C VAL A 211 -25.10 -17.73 17.31
N PHE A 212 -24.52 -16.61 16.85
CA PHE A 212 -24.81 -16.07 15.53
C PHE A 212 -24.39 -17.04 14.43
N LEU A 213 -23.15 -17.55 14.45
CA LEU A 213 -22.65 -18.50 13.46
C LEU A 213 -23.49 -19.78 13.41
N LYS A 214 -23.79 -20.38 14.58
CA LYS A 214 -24.66 -21.58 14.67
C LYS A 214 -26.07 -21.33 14.13
N THR A 215 -26.61 -20.13 14.32
CA THR A 215 -27.90 -19.73 13.72
C THR A 215 -27.80 -19.57 12.19
N LEU A 216 -26.71 -19.01 11.68
CA LEU A 216 -26.47 -18.86 10.23
C LEU A 216 -26.08 -20.16 9.51
N GLN A 217 -25.62 -21.17 10.26
CA GLN A 217 -25.41 -22.54 9.78
C GLN A 217 -26.69 -23.37 9.81
N SER A 218 -27.59 -23.15 10.80
CA SER A 218 -28.82 -23.93 10.94
C SER A 218 -29.71 -23.89 9.67
N SER A 219 -30.44 -24.98 9.44
CA SER A 219 -31.46 -25.08 8.39
C SER A 219 -32.75 -24.37 8.80
N LYS A 220 -33.59 -24.03 7.81
CA LYS A 220 -34.97 -23.59 8.05
C LYS A 220 -35.74 -24.75 8.70
N PRO A 221 -36.35 -24.59 9.90
CA PRO A 221 -37.16 -25.65 10.48
C PRO A 221 -38.40 -25.95 9.62
N PRO A 222 -38.91 -27.19 9.63
CA PRO A 222 -40.17 -27.51 8.97
C PRO A 222 -41.32 -26.64 9.52
N ASN A 223 -42.34 -26.41 8.71
CA ASN A 223 -43.54 -25.61 9.03
C ASN A 223 -43.29 -24.15 9.44
N THR A 224 -42.07 -23.63 9.29
CA THR A 224 -41.73 -22.23 9.60
C THR A 224 -41.94 -21.32 8.38
N ASP A 225 -42.56 -20.15 8.58
CA ASP A 225 -42.68 -19.12 7.54
C ASP A 225 -41.30 -18.57 7.11
N GLU A 226 -41.17 -18.24 5.83
CA GLU A 226 -39.90 -17.82 5.24
C GLU A 226 -39.53 -16.36 5.50
N LEU A 227 -40.52 -15.48 5.68
CA LEU A 227 -40.30 -14.09 6.05
C LEU A 227 -39.75 -14.00 7.49
N PHE A 228 -40.37 -14.73 8.42
CA PHE A 228 -39.90 -14.86 9.81
C PHE A 228 -38.52 -15.53 9.90
N TYR A 229 -38.26 -16.58 9.10
CA TYR A 229 -36.91 -17.16 9.00
C TYR A 229 -35.87 -16.15 8.49
N CYS A 230 -36.20 -15.38 7.43
CA CYS A 230 -35.32 -14.31 6.94
C CYS A 230 -35.09 -13.21 7.99
N MET A 231 -36.04 -12.95 8.90
CA MET A 231 -35.89 -12.01 10.00
C MET A 231 -34.93 -12.50 11.10
N VAL A 232 -34.99 -13.79 11.46
CA VAL A 232 -34.01 -14.42 12.37
C VAL A 232 -32.60 -14.41 11.77
N VAL A 233 -32.46 -14.73 10.48
CA VAL A 233 -31.18 -14.67 9.75
C VAL A 233 -30.64 -13.23 9.69
N GLN A 234 -31.48 -12.22 9.45
CA GLN A 234 -31.07 -10.80 9.49
C GLN A 234 -30.57 -10.37 10.87
N ALA A 235 -31.22 -10.80 11.96
CA ALA A 235 -30.77 -10.51 13.32
C ALA A 235 -29.38 -11.13 13.61
N ALA A 236 -29.17 -12.40 13.26
CA ALA A 236 -27.89 -13.08 13.43
C ALA A 236 -26.78 -12.50 12.53
N LEU A 237 -27.09 -12.08 11.30
CA LEU A 237 -26.15 -11.36 10.42
C LEU A 237 -25.74 -10.02 11.02
N LYS A 238 -26.69 -9.22 11.54
CA LYS A 238 -26.38 -7.95 12.22
C LYS A 238 -25.46 -8.19 13.43
N GLY A 239 -25.74 -9.21 14.24
CA GLY A 239 -24.92 -9.59 15.38
C GLY A 239 -23.49 -9.99 14.99
N LEU A 240 -23.35 -10.87 14.00
CA LEU A 240 -22.06 -11.29 13.46
C LEU A 240 -21.26 -10.08 12.91
N GLN A 241 -21.92 -9.16 12.20
CA GLN A 241 -21.29 -7.92 11.72
C GLN A 241 -20.76 -7.08 12.88
N CYS A 242 -21.51 -6.93 13.98
CA CYS A 242 -21.07 -6.21 15.17
C CYS A 242 -19.87 -6.87 15.85
N CYS A 243 -19.90 -8.20 16.08
CA CYS A 243 -18.76 -8.96 16.62
C CYS A 243 -17.48 -8.75 15.79
N LEU A 244 -17.58 -8.86 14.46
CA LEU A 244 -16.46 -8.68 13.53
C LEU A 244 -15.96 -7.23 13.43
N SER A 245 -16.86 -6.24 13.58
CA SER A 245 -16.51 -4.81 13.44
C SER A 245 -15.96 -4.17 14.71
N GLY A 246 -16.14 -4.80 15.89
CA GLY A 246 -15.79 -4.21 17.19
C GLY A 246 -14.30 -3.97 17.46
N GLY A 247 -13.41 -4.57 16.66
CA GLY A 247 -11.95 -4.48 16.77
C GLY A 247 -11.25 -5.58 15.96
N LYS A 248 -9.94 -5.77 16.15
CA LYS A 248 -9.21 -6.90 15.52
C LYS A 248 -9.76 -8.24 16.06
N TRP A 249 -10.62 -8.91 15.29
CA TRP A 249 -11.06 -10.27 15.58
C TRP A 249 -9.93 -11.27 15.31
N LYS A 250 -9.75 -12.25 16.19
CA LYS A 250 -8.86 -13.38 15.97
C LYS A 250 -9.73 -14.63 15.84
N PHE A 251 -9.67 -15.28 14.68
CA PHE A 251 -10.33 -16.57 14.48
C PHE A 251 -9.52 -17.67 15.19
N GLY A 252 -10.21 -18.64 15.80
CA GLY A 252 -9.60 -19.76 16.54
C GLY A 252 -8.86 -20.77 15.68
N GLY A 253 -8.92 -20.64 14.36
CA GLY A 253 -8.20 -21.46 13.40
C GLY A 253 -8.63 -21.19 11.97
N ALA A 254 -8.03 -21.90 11.01
CA ALA A 254 -8.43 -21.80 9.60
C ALA A 254 -9.87 -22.30 9.36
N GLU A 255 -10.33 -23.30 10.11
CA GLU A 255 -11.65 -23.90 9.94
C GLU A 255 -12.80 -22.99 10.40
N GLU A 256 -12.62 -22.21 11.47
CA GLU A 256 -13.63 -21.25 11.91
C GLU A 256 -13.84 -20.14 10.86
N LEU A 257 -12.74 -19.55 10.39
CA LEU A 257 -12.76 -18.60 9.27
C LEU A 257 -13.39 -19.24 8.02
N GLY A 258 -13.00 -20.47 7.70
CA GLY A 258 -13.53 -21.26 6.60
C GLY A 258 -15.03 -21.49 6.68
N SER A 259 -15.57 -21.77 7.87
CA SER A 259 -17.01 -21.99 8.08
C SER A 259 -17.83 -20.69 8.10
N VAL A 260 -17.25 -19.60 8.60
CA VAL A 260 -17.84 -18.25 8.45
C VAL A 260 -17.91 -17.88 6.97
N LEU A 261 -16.81 -18.03 6.22
CA LEU A 261 -16.77 -17.74 4.79
C LEU A 261 -17.74 -18.63 4.00
N ALA A 262 -17.87 -19.91 4.34
CA ALA A 262 -18.86 -20.82 3.75
C ALA A 262 -20.30 -20.36 4.00
N SER A 263 -20.63 -20.05 5.27
CA SER A 263 -21.96 -19.59 5.69
C SER A 263 -22.35 -18.28 4.99
N LEU A 264 -21.41 -17.34 4.89
CA LEU A 264 -21.62 -16.07 4.17
C LEU A 264 -21.72 -16.26 2.65
N LYS A 265 -20.93 -17.18 2.07
CA LYS A 265 -21.03 -17.53 0.64
C LYS A 265 -22.39 -18.17 0.30
N ARG A 266 -22.96 -19.00 1.18
CA ARG A 266 -24.34 -19.50 1.04
C ARG A 266 -25.36 -18.37 1.08
N LEU A 267 -25.31 -17.54 2.14
CA LEU A 267 -26.33 -16.52 2.40
C LEU A 267 -26.32 -15.35 1.41
N MET A 268 -25.19 -15.04 0.76
CA MET A 268 -25.14 -14.04 -0.31
C MET A 268 -25.88 -14.47 -1.59
N PHE A 269 -26.34 -15.72 -1.70
CA PHE A 269 -27.22 -16.21 -2.79
C PHE A 269 -28.64 -16.56 -2.31
N GLN A 270 -29.02 -16.22 -1.06
CA GLN A 270 -30.35 -16.52 -0.52
C GLN A 270 -31.46 -15.93 -1.41
N GLY A 271 -32.37 -16.79 -1.90
CA GLY A 271 -33.47 -16.38 -2.78
C GLY A 271 -33.05 -15.90 -4.17
N ALA A 272 -31.87 -16.31 -4.66
CA ALA A 272 -31.45 -16.07 -6.04
C ALA A 272 -32.05 -17.12 -7.00
N PRO A 273 -32.72 -16.72 -8.10
CA PRO A 273 -33.36 -17.66 -9.01
C PRO A 273 -32.34 -18.53 -9.76
N GLY A 274 -32.62 -19.83 -9.86
CA GLY A 274 -31.76 -20.80 -10.55
C GLY A 274 -30.52 -21.28 -9.78
N VAL A 275 -30.38 -20.92 -8.49
CA VAL A 275 -29.27 -21.37 -7.63
C VAL A 275 -29.65 -22.64 -6.88
N ASN A 276 -29.48 -23.80 -7.52
CA ASN A 276 -29.55 -25.12 -6.90
C ASN A 276 -28.13 -25.70 -6.80
N VAL A 277 -27.46 -25.48 -5.66
CA VAL A 277 -26.07 -25.90 -5.39
C VAL A 277 -25.98 -26.35 -3.94
N GLU A 278 -25.29 -27.47 -3.68
CA GLU A 278 -24.94 -27.91 -2.33
C GLU A 278 -23.79 -27.05 -1.79
N TRP A 279 -23.94 -26.56 -0.56
CA TRP A 279 -22.98 -25.64 0.05
C TRP A 279 -22.09 -26.39 1.05
N PRO A 280 -20.75 -26.34 0.94
CA PRO A 280 -19.87 -26.95 1.92
C PRO A 280 -20.03 -26.26 3.29
N ALA A 281 -19.85 -27.00 4.38
CA ALA A 281 -19.92 -26.45 5.73
C ALA A 281 -18.68 -25.61 6.12
N VAL A 282 -17.56 -25.85 5.45
CA VAL A 282 -16.26 -25.17 5.64
C VAL A 282 -15.64 -24.95 4.26
N LEU A 283 -15.20 -23.73 3.97
CA LEU A 283 -14.27 -23.47 2.87
C LEU A 283 -12.84 -23.65 3.38
N TYR A 284 -11.97 -24.27 2.57
CA TYR A 284 -10.55 -24.42 2.89
C TYR A 284 -9.71 -23.49 1.99
N PRO A 285 -8.60 -22.91 2.49
CA PRO A 285 -7.74 -22.05 1.68
C PRO A 285 -6.94 -22.89 0.67
N ALA A 286 -6.84 -22.41 -0.56
CA ALA A 286 -5.94 -22.97 -1.56
C ALA A 286 -4.47 -22.84 -1.10
N PRO A 287 -3.61 -23.85 -1.34
CA PRO A 287 -2.20 -23.79 -0.98
C PRO A 287 -1.46 -22.78 -1.86
N LEU A 288 -1.30 -21.56 -1.35
CA LEU A 288 -0.54 -20.51 -2.03
C LEU A 288 0.96 -20.85 -2.06
N PRO A 289 1.68 -20.59 -3.18
CA PRO A 289 3.13 -20.64 -3.21
C PRO A 289 3.72 -19.77 -2.09
N GLN A 290 4.63 -20.35 -1.30
CA GLN A 290 5.28 -19.62 -0.21
C GLN A 290 6.29 -18.63 -0.78
N TYR A 291 5.87 -17.38 -0.98
CA TYR A 291 6.79 -16.27 -1.22
C TYR A 291 6.93 -15.36 -0.01
N GLU A 292 7.97 -14.52 -0.06
CA GLU A 292 8.70 -14.06 1.12
C GLU A 292 8.03 -12.89 1.84
N GLY A 293 8.08 -12.95 3.17
CA GLY A 293 7.75 -11.87 4.09
C GLY A 293 8.55 -12.10 5.36
N LEU A 294 9.16 -11.03 5.88
CA LEU A 294 10.16 -11.06 6.95
C LEU A 294 9.81 -12.02 8.09
N SER A 295 10.75 -12.90 8.44
CA SER A 295 10.55 -13.92 9.48
C SER A 295 10.41 -13.28 10.86
N ALA A 296 9.31 -13.58 11.54
CA ALA A 296 9.23 -13.44 12.99
C ALA A 296 10.16 -14.46 13.67
N PRO A 297 10.67 -14.18 14.90
CA PRO A 297 11.50 -15.15 15.62
C PRO A 297 10.73 -16.44 15.90
N LYS A 298 11.36 -17.59 15.65
CA LYS A 298 10.85 -18.87 16.16
C LYS A 298 10.96 -18.90 17.70
N PRO A 299 9.93 -19.36 18.43
CA PRO A 299 10.10 -19.79 19.82
C PRO A 299 11.15 -20.90 19.92
N ALA A 300 11.84 -21.00 21.06
CA ALA A 300 12.81 -22.06 21.30
C ALA A 300 12.12 -23.44 21.40
N GLU A 301 12.69 -24.44 20.74
CA GLU A 301 12.15 -25.80 20.70
C GLU A 301 12.87 -26.67 21.75
N ALA A 302 12.12 -27.40 22.58
CA ALA A 302 12.67 -28.21 23.66
C ALA A 302 13.26 -29.54 23.13
N PRO A 303 14.35 -30.06 23.74
CA PRO A 303 15.05 -31.23 23.21
C PRO A 303 14.24 -32.53 23.36
N LYS A 304 14.39 -33.42 22.37
CA LYS A 304 14.01 -34.84 22.45
C LYS A 304 15.22 -35.74 22.14
N PRO A 305 15.40 -36.87 22.84
CA PRO A 305 16.64 -37.65 22.76
C PRO A 305 16.62 -38.80 21.73
N SER A 306 17.83 -39.25 21.40
CA SER A 306 18.26 -40.64 21.12
C SER A 306 17.63 -41.48 19.98
N GLU A 307 18.50 -41.83 19.03
CA GLU A 307 18.63 -43.17 18.40
C GLU A 307 17.58 -43.64 17.35
N THR A 308 17.92 -44.44 16.31
CA THR A 308 19.22 -44.98 15.84
C THR A 308 19.30 -45.14 14.29
N GLN A 309 20.54 -45.34 13.82
CA GLN A 309 21.05 -46.01 12.59
C GLN A 309 20.10 -46.95 11.80
N ARG A 310 20.25 -47.27 10.48
CA ARG A 310 21.35 -47.18 9.46
C ARG A 310 20.74 -47.36 8.04
N ASP A 311 21.39 -47.39 6.86
CA ASP A 311 22.77 -47.20 6.35
C ASP A 311 22.69 -46.50 4.95
N ASN A 312 23.35 -46.99 3.89
CA ASN A 312 23.24 -46.53 2.49
C ASN A 312 23.65 -47.64 1.50
N LYS A 313 23.07 -47.72 0.28
CA LYS A 313 23.76 -48.00 -1.02
C LYS A 313 22.84 -48.25 -2.24
N LYS A 314 23.13 -47.52 -3.35
CA LYS A 314 23.46 -47.97 -4.75
C LYS A 314 22.59 -49.11 -5.40
N ARG A 315 22.26 -49.14 -6.71
CA ARG A 315 22.90 -48.52 -7.91
C ARG A 315 22.03 -48.63 -9.21
N LYS A 316 22.22 -47.67 -10.14
CA LYS A 316 22.23 -47.78 -11.65
C LYS A 316 21.06 -48.42 -12.48
N SER A 317 20.28 -47.54 -13.11
CA SER A 317 20.20 -47.25 -14.58
C SER A 317 19.92 -48.29 -15.69
N ARG A 318 18.95 -47.92 -16.57
CA ARG A 318 18.81 -48.11 -18.04
C ARG A 318 18.56 -49.52 -18.63
N GLY A 319 17.45 -49.62 -19.39
CA GLY A 319 17.14 -50.65 -20.41
C GLY A 319 16.19 -50.09 -21.50
N LYS A 320 16.07 -50.73 -22.67
CA LYS A 320 15.22 -50.30 -23.82
C LYS A 320 14.20 -51.39 -24.22
N GLY A 321 13.10 -51.01 -24.89
CA GLY A 321 12.69 -51.69 -26.14
C GLY A 321 11.52 -52.70 -26.16
N LYS A 322 10.27 -52.23 -26.03
CA LYS A 322 9.06 -52.52 -26.86
C LYS A 322 8.93 -53.86 -27.66
N LYS A 323 7.80 -54.58 -27.44
CA LYS A 323 7.14 -55.66 -28.26
C LYS A 323 7.88 -57.03 -28.33
N THR A 324 7.28 -58.22 -28.57
CA THR A 324 5.91 -58.72 -28.94
C THR A 324 5.53 -59.98 -28.09
N SER A 325 4.27 -60.48 -28.05
CA SER A 325 3.77 -61.62 -28.89
C SER A 325 2.23 -61.81 -28.87
N THR A 326 1.72 -62.66 -29.77
CA THR A 326 0.36 -63.25 -29.89
C THR A 326 0.14 -64.43 -28.90
N GLU A 327 -0.93 -65.27 -28.87
CA GLU A 327 -1.95 -65.67 -29.87
C GLU A 327 -3.28 -66.22 -29.25
N GLU A 328 -4.29 -66.42 -30.11
CA GLU A 328 -5.58 -67.20 -30.12
C GLU A 328 -6.00 -68.16 -28.95
N SER A 329 -7.21 -68.76 -28.84
CA SER A 329 -8.40 -69.05 -29.70
C SER A 329 -9.62 -69.39 -28.76
N ARG A 330 -10.90 -69.73 -29.08
CA ARG A 330 -11.79 -69.90 -30.26
C ARG A 330 -13.26 -70.07 -29.78
N GLY A 331 -14.29 -70.06 -30.66
CA GLY A 331 -15.64 -70.66 -30.39
C GLY A 331 -16.86 -69.99 -31.07
N ASP A 332 -17.69 -70.77 -31.78
CA ASP A 332 -18.99 -70.42 -32.42
C ASP A 332 -20.20 -70.64 -31.45
N ASP A 333 -21.49 -70.39 -31.72
CA ASP A 333 -22.34 -70.37 -32.95
C ASP A 333 -23.65 -69.54 -32.74
N GLY A 334 -24.44 -69.22 -33.79
CA GLY A 334 -25.91 -69.01 -33.64
C GLY A 334 -26.65 -67.72 -34.16
N GLU A 335 -26.77 -67.58 -35.48
CA GLU A 335 -27.93 -67.12 -36.33
C GLU A 335 -28.94 -65.98 -35.98
N GLU A 336 -29.16 -65.10 -36.98
CA GLU A 336 -30.45 -64.52 -37.50
C GLU A 336 -31.33 -63.55 -36.64
N ASN A 337 -32.23 -62.65 -37.15
CA ASN A 337 -32.38 -61.77 -38.36
C ASN A 337 -33.62 -60.80 -38.08
N ASP A 338 -34.20 -59.87 -38.87
CA ASP A 338 -34.03 -59.27 -40.23
C ASP A 338 -34.80 -57.90 -40.35
N ARG A 339 -34.53 -57.13 -41.43
CA ARG A 339 -35.38 -56.24 -42.28
C ARG A 339 -36.20 -54.99 -41.84
N GLU A 340 -35.94 -53.88 -42.56
CA GLU A 340 -36.87 -52.92 -43.27
C GLU A 340 -37.93 -52.07 -42.49
N ALA A 341 -38.44 -50.89 -42.94
CA ALA A 341 -38.13 -49.93 -44.03
C ALA A 341 -38.78 -48.51 -43.77
N VAL A 342 -38.64 -47.58 -44.72
CA VAL A 342 -39.29 -46.23 -44.84
C VAL A 342 -40.25 -46.25 -46.08
N PRO A 343 -41.02 -45.19 -46.50
CA PRO A 343 -41.40 -43.86 -45.94
C PRO A 343 -42.93 -43.46 -46.17
N VAL A 344 -43.28 -42.15 -46.17
CA VAL A 344 -44.33 -41.43 -46.99
C VAL A 344 -45.63 -40.82 -46.34
N LEU A 345 -45.72 -39.47 -46.45
CA LEU A 345 -46.83 -38.49 -46.71
C LEU A 345 -48.31 -38.56 -46.16
N GLN A 346 -48.76 -37.34 -45.75
CA GLN A 346 -50.02 -36.60 -46.10
C GLN A 346 -51.34 -36.63 -45.25
N LYS A 347 -51.76 -35.39 -44.89
CA LYS A 347 -53.13 -34.77 -44.90
C LYS A 347 -54.22 -35.15 -43.86
N GLY A 348 -54.99 -34.10 -43.50
CA GLY A 348 -56.33 -34.16 -42.88
C GLY A 348 -56.32 -34.08 -41.34
N GLY A 349 -57.22 -33.38 -40.64
CA GLY A 349 -58.23 -32.40 -41.08
C GLY A 349 -59.65 -32.72 -40.58
N GLY A 350 -60.06 -32.13 -39.45
CA GLY A 350 -61.41 -32.28 -38.88
C GLY A 350 -61.58 -31.53 -37.54
N ARG A 351 -62.83 -31.27 -37.16
CA ARG A 351 -63.25 -30.78 -35.83
C ARG A 351 -64.01 -31.90 -35.11
N ASP A 352 -64.09 -31.87 -33.78
CA ASP A 352 -65.34 -31.56 -33.04
C ASP A 352 -65.05 -31.53 -31.52
N GLU A 353 -66.11 -31.32 -30.71
CA GLU A 353 -66.02 -30.83 -29.33
C GLU A 353 -66.22 -31.93 -28.25
N VAL A 354 -66.37 -31.50 -26.99
CA VAL A 354 -66.90 -32.24 -25.81
C VAL A 354 -65.90 -33.02 -24.92
N GLN A 355 -65.25 -32.26 -24.04
CA GLN A 355 -65.40 -32.33 -22.56
C GLN A 355 -64.71 -33.43 -21.71
N VAL A 356 -64.41 -33.03 -20.46
CA VAL A 356 -64.10 -33.80 -19.23
C VAL A 356 -62.61 -34.09 -18.91
N GLU A 357 -62.30 -33.80 -17.64
CA GLU A 357 -61.15 -34.14 -16.80
C GLU A 357 -59.72 -33.74 -17.20
N ALA A 358 -58.97 -33.33 -16.17
CA ALA A 358 -57.62 -32.79 -16.26
C ALA A 358 -56.76 -33.41 -15.16
N GLU A 359 -55.67 -34.06 -15.56
CA GLU A 359 -54.57 -34.38 -14.65
C GLU A 359 -53.22 -34.15 -15.33
N SER A 360 -52.14 -34.16 -14.54
CA SER A 360 -50.88 -33.51 -14.91
C SER A 360 -50.07 -34.24 -15.97
N LEU A 361 -49.40 -33.47 -16.85
CA LEU A 361 -47.93 -33.49 -16.93
C LEU A 361 -47.35 -32.35 -17.78
N SER A 362 -46.12 -31.94 -17.47
CA SER A 362 -45.43 -30.79 -18.07
C SER A 362 -44.59 -31.18 -19.29
N LYS A 363 -44.48 -30.28 -20.29
CA LYS A 363 -43.38 -30.31 -21.27
C LYS A 363 -43.01 -28.92 -21.81
N PHE A 364 -41.74 -28.59 -21.60
CA PHE A 364 -40.88 -27.57 -22.19
C PHE A 364 -41.38 -26.67 -23.34
N SER A 365 -41.06 -25.37 -23.20
CA SER A 365 -40.82 -24.43 -24.30
C SER A 365 -39.38 -23.90 -24.22
N ALA A 366 -38.77 -23.57 -25.37
CA ALA A 366 -37.34 -23.29 -25.49
C ALA A 366 -36.91 -21.93 -24.86
N PRO A 367 -35.63 -21.79 -24.41
CA PRO A 367 -35.15 -20.56 -23.78
C PRO A 367 -34.94 -19.42 -24.79
N SER A 368 -35.75 -18.37 -24.67
CA SER A 368 -35.56 -17.11 -25.40
C SER A 368 -34.30 -16.38 -24.94
N LEU A 369 -33.45 -15.96 -25.88
CA LEU A 369 -32.19 -15.24 -25.63
C LEU A 369 -32.38 -13.73 -25.40
N TYR A 370 -33.41 -13.34 -24.66
CA TYR A 370 -33.67 -11.94 -24.29
C TYR A 370 -34.02 -11.80 -22.79
N PRO A 371 -33.35 -10.92 -22.02
CA PRO A 371 -33.56 -10.84 -20.58
C PRO A 371 -34.82 -10.04 -20.23
N SER A 372 -35.77 -10.68 -19.54
CA SER A 372 -37.13 -10.17 -19.30
C SER A 372 -37.24 -8.94 -18.39
N TRP A 373 -36.17 -8.56 -17.69
CA TRP A 373 -36.12 -7.42 -16.76
C TRP A 373 -36.21 -6.03 -17.41
N LYS A 374 -36.29 -5.93 -18.75
CA LYS A 374 -36.42 -4.63 -19.44
C LYS A 374 -37.84 -4.03 -19.39
N ARG A 375 -38.78 -4.65 -18.66
CA ARG A 375 -40.04 -4.01 -18.25
C ARG A 375 -39.74 -3.03 -17.11
N THR A 376 -39.87 -1.74 -17.38
CA THR A 376 -39.75 -0.67 -16.38
C THR A 376 -40.75 -0.87 -15.25
N SER A 377 -40.25 -1.11 -14.04
CA SER A 377 -41.09 -1.13 -12.83
C SER A 377 -41.51 0.30 -12.51
N SER A 378 -42.81 0.58 -12.58
CA SER A 378 -43.40 1.81 -12.03
C SER A 378 -43.67 1.61 -10.53
N ASP A 379 -43.52 2.65 -9.71
CA ASP A 379 -43.72 2.60 -8.25
C ASP A 379 -45.22 2.65 -7.85
N SER A 380 -46.07 1.91 -8.58
CA SER A 380 -47.51 1.80 -8.30
C SER A 380 -47.79 0.65 -7.33
N GLU A 381 -47.61 0.87 -6.03
CA GLU A 381 -47.66 -0.17 -4.98
C GLU A 381 -49.06 -0.77 -4.67
N PHE A 382 -50.14 -0.35 -5.35
CA PHE A 382 -51.53 -0.63 -4.92
C PHE A 382 -52.47 -1.20 -6.00
N SER A 383 -52.18 -2.40 -6.49
CA SER A 383 -53.20 -3.28 -7.13
C SER A 383 -52.73 -4.74 -7.29
N ASP A 384 -52.55 -5.48 -6.18
CA ASP A 384 -52.76 -6.95 -6.11
C ASP A 384 -52.43 -7.50 -4.70
N PRO A 385 -53.31 -8.30 -4.07
CA PRO A 385 -53.07 -8.81 -2.71
C PRO A 385 -51.96 -9.88 -2.67
N GLU A 386 -51.94 -10.82 -3.61
CA GLU A 386 -50.96 -11.92 -3.65
C GLU A 386 -49.55 -11.42 -4.02
N GLY A 387 -49.47 -10.44 -4.94
CA GLY A 387 -48.22 -9.78 -5.31
C GLY A 387 -47.49 -9.16 -4.10
N SER A 388 -48.24 -8.67 -3.11
CA SER A 388 -47.69 -8.07 -1.89
C SER A 388 -46.80 -9.03 -1.11
N ALA A 389 -47.23 -10.28 -0.91
CA ALA A 389 -46.47 -11.28 -0.15
C ALA A 389 -45.16 -11.65 -0.84
N GLN A 390 -45.21 -11.94 -2.14
CA GLN A 390 -44.03 -12.34 -2.91
C GLN A 390 -43.07 -11.17 -3.19
N CYS A 391 -43.55 -9.92 -3.19
CA CYS A 391 -42.68 -8.72 -3.15
C CYS A 391 -41.98 -8.57 -1.79
N LYS A 392 -42.71 -8.73 -0.68
CA LYS A 392 -42.14 -8.68 0.69
C LYS A 392 -41.05 -9.74 0.89
N LEU A 393 -41.29 -10.99 0.48
CA LEU A 393 -40.30 -12.05 0.58
C LEU A 393 -39.03 -11.75 -0.24
N ARG A 394 -39.18 -11.29 -1.49
CA ARG A 394 -38.04 -10.85 -2.34
C ARG A 394 -37.23 -9.71 -1.69
N LEU A 395 -37.87 -8.74 -1.05
CA LEU A 395 -37.21 -7.66 -0.30
C LEU A 395 -36.40 -8.21 0.88
N TYR A 396 -36.95 -9.17 1.64
CA TYR A 396 -36.28 -9.75 2.80
C TYR A 396 -35.12 -10.67 2.42
N HIS A 397 -35.22 -11.42 1.31
CA HIS A 397 -34.05 -12.10 0.72
C HIS A 397 -32.95 -11.11 0.33
N GLY A 398 -33.32 -9.98 -0.30
CA GLY A 398 -32.37 -8.90 -0.61
C GLY A 398 -31.65 -8.37 0.63
N ARG A 399 -32.37 -8.19 1.75
CA ARG A 399 -31.78 -7.81 3.05
C ARG A 399 -30.85 -8.88 3.64
N VAL A 400 -31.18 -10.17 3.51
CA VAL A 400 -30.29 -11.29 3.91
C VAL A 400 -28.99 -11.26 3.10
N ARG A 401 -29.08 -11.15 1.77
CA ARG A 401 -27.89 -11.06 0.90
C ARG A 401 -27.04 -9.83 1.22
N GLN A 402 -27.68 -8.68 1.49
CA GLN A 402 -26.98 -7.47 1.92
C GLN A 402 -26.23 -7.67 3.26
N GLY A 403 -26.88 -8.27 4.26
CA GLY A 403 -26.25 -8.56 5.56
C GLY A 403 -25.07 -9.52 5.43
N ALA A 404 -25.19 -10.56 4.60
CA ALA A 404 -24.09 -11.50 4.33
C ALA A 404 -22.88 -10.81 3.69
N LEU A 405 -23.11 -9.88 2.76
CA LEU A 405 -22.05 -9.09 2.13
C LEU A 405 -21.43 -8.06 3.10
N HIS A 406 -22.21 -7.46 4.01
CA HIS A 406 -21.67 -6.60 5.07
C HIS A 406 -20.78 -7.37 6.06
N CYS A 407 -21.17 -8.59 6.47
CA CYS A 407 -20.31 -9.47 7.27
C CYS A 407 -19.03 -9.82 6.52
N LEU A 408 -19.13 -10.19 5.23
CA LEU A 408 -17.94 -10.52 4.43
C LEU A 408 -17.01 -9.32 4.21
N LEU A 409 -17.56 -8.10 4.11
CA LEU A 409 -16.79 -6.85 4.07
C LEU A 409 -16.05 -6.61 5.39
N ALA A 410 -16.63 -6.96 6.54
CA ALA A 410 -15.95 -6.90 7.83
C ALA A 410 -14.82 -7.94 7.91
N VAL A 411 -15.05 -9.19 7.46
CA VAL A 411 -14.00 -10.23 7.37
C VAL A 411 -12.85 -9.75 6.45
N ALA A 412 -13.15 -9.26 5.26
CA ALA A 412 -12.16 -8.81 4.27
C ALA A 412 -11.33 -7.59 4.70
N LYS A 413 -11.80 -6.83 5.71
CA LYS A 413 -11.07 -5.72 6.34
C LYS A 413 -10.36 -6.11 7.64
N GLY A 414 -10.86 -7.11 8.37
CA GLY A 414 -10.31 -7.55 9.65
C GLY A 414 -9.24 -8.65 9.55
N VAL A 415 -9.31 -9.51 8.54
CA VAL A 415 -8.36 -10.62 8.32
C VAL A 415 -7.09 -10.16 7.62
N GLU A 416 -5.96 -10.76 7.97
CA GLU A 416 -4.69 -10.54 7.28
C GLU A 416 -4.80 -10.93 5.80
N LYS A 417 -4.40 -10.00 4.92
CA LYS A 417 -4.54 -10.12 3.46
C LYS A 417 -3.98 -11.44 2.91
N ARG A 418 -2.82 -11.89 3.40
CA ARG A 418 -2.19 -13.18 3.02
C ARG A 418 -3.12 -14.39 3.25
N THR A 419 -3.82 -14.41 4.38
CA THR A 419 -4.79 -15.47 4.73
C THR A 419 -6.05 -15.37 3.87
N LEU A 420 -6.54 -14.15 3.62
CA LEU A 420 -7.70 -13.90 2.77
C LEU A 420 -7.47 -14.36 1.32
N TYR A 421 -6.26 -14.17 0.78
CA TYR A 421 -5.92 -14.61 -0.59
C TYR A 421 -5.95 -16.13 -0.78
N GLY A 422 -5.82 -16.93 0.29
CA GLY A 422 -6.06 -18.37 0.22
C GLY A 422 -7.50 -18.72 -0.22
N TYR A 423 -8.46 -17.84 0.02
CA TYR A 423 -9.87 -18.02 -0.34
C TYR A 423 -10.26 -17.33 -1.66
N TRP A 424 -9.30 -16.79 -2.42
CA TRP A 424 -9.54 -16.01 -3.64
C TRP A 424 -10.49 -16.72 -4.63
N SER A 425 -10.15 -17.95 -5.00
CA SER A 425 -10.90 -18.83 -5.92
C SER A 425 -12.34 -19.13 -5.47
N SER A 426 -12.63 -18.97 -4.17
CA SER A 426 -13.98 -19.15 -3.64
C SER A 426 -14.90 -17.95 -3.88
N PHE A 427 -14.38 -16.76 -4.19
CA PHE A 427 -15.16 -15.53 -4.34
C PHE A 427 -14.96 -14.84 -5.70
N ILE A 428 -13.86 -15.14 -6.40
CA ILE A 428 -13.45 -14.61 -7.71
C ILE A 428 -13.15 -15.82 -8.62
N PRO A 429 -13.61 -15.84 -9.90
CA PRO A 429 -13.40 -16.98 -10.78
C PRO A 429 -11.98 -16.99 -11.39
N ASP A 430 -11.32 -18.15 -11.36
CA ASP A 430 -9.97 -18.31 -11.92
C ASP A 430 -9.97 -18.66 -13.41
N SER A 431 -11.08 -19.15 -13.98
CA SER A 431 -11.17 -19.53 -15.40
C SER A 431 -12.61 -19.47 -15.95
N PRO A 432 -12.80 -19.31 -17.27
CA PRO A 432 -14.09 -19.54 -17.90
C PRO A 432 -14.46 -21.04 -17.82
N PRO A 433 -15.72 -21.40 -17.50
CA PRO A 433 -16.10 -22.77 -17.20
C PRO A 433 -16.06 -23.67 -18.45
N ILE A 434 -15.11 -24.60 -18.49
CA ILE A 434 -15.06 -25.67 -19.50
C ILE A 434 -16.00 -26.79 -19.03
N GLY A 435 -17.19 -26.88 -19.62
CA GLY A 435 -18.09 -28.03 -19.48
C GLY A 435 -18.90 -28.15 -18.18
N GLY A 436 -18.95 -27.10 -17.35
CA GLY A 436 -19.72 -27.10 -16.08
C GLY A 436 -20.54 -25.83 -15.86
N PRO A 437 -21.46 -25.81 -14.87
CA PRO A 437 -22.16 -24.58 -14.48
C PRO A 437 -21.17 -23.52 -13.97
N PRO A 438 -21.40 -22.22 -14.26
CA PRO A 438 -20.46 -21.17 -13.91
C PRO A 438 -20.34 -21.00 -12.38
N PRO A 439 -19.11 -20.82 -11.85
CA PRO A 439 -18.89 -20.77 -10.40
C PRO A 439 -19.55 -19.55 -9.75
N LEU A 440 -20.36 -19.80 -8.72
CA LEU A 440 -21.04 -18.78 -7.94
C LEU A 440 -20.02 -17.96 -7.13
N THR A 441 -19.90 -16.70 -7.51
CA THR A 441 -18.83 -15.75 -7.15
C THR A 441 -19.41 -14.35 -6.96
N LEU A 442 -18.64 -13.40 -6.38
CA LEU A 442 -19.10 -12.02 -6.21
C LEU A 442 -19.55 -11.39 -7.54
N LEU A 443 -18.87 -11.71 -8.64
CA LEU A 443 -19.25 -11.27 -9.99
C LEU A 443 -20.64 -11.75 -10.43
N THR A 444 -21.12 -12.89 -9.92
CA THR A 444 -22.48 -13.37 -10.19
C THR A 444 -23.53 -12.43 -9.57
N ILE A 445 -23.29 -11.96 -8.35
CA ILE A 445 -24.17 -11.00 -7.67
C ILE A 445 -24.11 -9.64 -8.37
N ILE A 446 -22.90 -9.16 -8.66
CA ILE A 446 -22.65 -7.86 -9.33
C ILE A 446 -23.33 -7.79 -10.70
N LEU A 447 -23.40 -8.90 -11.45
CA LEU A 447 -24.02 -8.94 -12.78
C LEU A 447 -25.51 -9.30 -12.80
N LYS A 448 -26.06 -9.93 -11.75
CA LYS A 448 -27.40 -10.55 -11.80
C LYS A 448 -28.34 -10.23 -10.64
N ASP A 449 -27.89 -9.63 -9.54
CA ASP A 449 -28.82 -9.30 -8.44
C ASP A 449 -29.74 -8.14 -8.87
N PRO A 450 -31.08 -8.26 -8.72
CA PRO A 450 -32.00 -7.17 -9.07
C PRO A 450 -31.80 -5.91 -8.21
N SER A 451 -31.30 -6.04 -6.97
CA SER A 451 -31.16 -4.92 -6.04
C SER A 451 -29.84 -4.17 -6.25
N PRO A 452 -29.85 -2.88 -6.66
CA PRO A 452 -28.62 -2.07 -6.77
C PRO A 452 -27.85 -1.99 -5.46
N LYS A 453 -28.55 -2.01 -4.31
CA LYS A 453 -27.93 -2.02 -2.98
C LYS A 453 -27.11 -3.29 -2.74
N VAL A 454 -27.60 -4.46 -3.17
CA VAL A 454 -26.86 -5.74 -3.02
C VAL A 454 -25.67 -5.78 -3.99
N ARG A 455 -25.83 -5.31 -5.24
CA ARG A 455 -24.72 -5.14 -6.20
C ARG A 455 -23.62 -4.22 -5.64
N ALA A 456 -24.00 -3.08 -5.06
CA ALA A 456 -23.08 -2.14 -4.42
C ALA A 456 -22.30 -2.77 -3.24
N CYS A 457 -22.96 -3.55 -2.39
CA CYS A 457 -22.28 -4.27 -1.30
C CYS A 457 -21.29 -5.33 -1.81
N ALA A 458 -21.62 -6.05 -2.89
CA ALA A 458 -20.69 -7.01 -3.50
C ALA A 458 -19.46 -6.32 -4.14
N LEU A 459 -19.65 -5.15 -4.76
CA LEU A 459 -18.55 -4.31 -5.26
C LEU A 459 -17.65 -3.77 -4.13
N GLN A 460 -18.22 -3.44 -2.96
CA GLN A 460 -17.42 -3.03 -1.80
C GLN A 460 -16.60 -4.18 -1.23
N VAL A 461 -17.14 -5.41 -1.18
CA VAL A 461 -16.38 -6.62 -0.80
C VAL A 461 -15.23 -6.83 -1.79
N LEU A 462 -15.51 -6.83 -3.09
CA LEU A 462 -14.50 -7.05 -4.12
C LEU A 462 -13.41 -5.98 -4.10
N SER A 463 -13.77 -4.70 -3.90
CA SER A 463 -12.83 -3.61 -3.69
C SER A 463 -11.95 -3.84 -2.45
N ALA A 464 -12.52 -4.30 -1.33
CA ALA A 464 -11.76 -4.63 -0.12
C ALA A 464 -10.85 -5.87 -0.25
N MET A 465 -11.14 -6.79 -1.18
CA MET A 465 -10.25 -7.89 -1.55
C MET A 465 -9.12 -7.44 -2.49
N LEU A 466 -9.38 -6.49 -3.39
CA LEU A 466 -8.39 -5.92 -4.31
C LEU A 466 -7.46 -4.89 -3.64
N ASP A 467 -7.93 -4.18 -2.63
CA ASP A 467 -7.14 -3.21 -1.88
C ASP A 467 -5.95 -3.88 -1.17
N GLY A 468 -4.73 -3.45 -1.46
CA GLY A 468 -3.49 -4.09 -0.99
C GLY A 468 -3.12 -5.42 -1.67
N SER A 469 -3.74 -5.77 -2.81
CA SER A 469 -3.47 -7.03 -3.52
C SER A 469 -2.24 -7.02 -4.44
N ARG A 470 -1.60 -5.86 -4.66
CA ARG A 470 -0.47 -5.70 -5.60
C ARG A 470 0.65 -6.73 -5.44
N GLN A 471 1.04 -7.10 -4.21
CA GLN A 471 2.09 -8.11 -3.98
C GLN A 471 1.64 -9.54 -4.35
N PHE A 472 0.35 -9.86 -4.18
CA PHE A 472 -0.23 -11.14 -4.55
C PHE A 472 -0.45 -11.22 -6.07
N LEU A 473 -1.05 -10.18 -6.66
CA LEU A 473 -1.29 -10.10 -8.09
C LEU A 473 -0.01 -9.90 -8.92
N ALA A 474 1.12 -9.44 -8.35
CA ALA A 474 2.39 -9.28 -9.06
C ALA A 474 2.92 -10.58 -9.71
N VAL A 475 2.48 -11.74 -9.23
CA VAL A 475 2.81 -13.07 -9.77
C VAL A 475 1.98 -13.41 -11.03
N ALA A 476 0.91 -12.67 -11.31
CA ALA A 476 0.05 -12.91 -12.47
C ALA A 476 0.80 -12.68 -13.79
N GLU A 477 0.74 -13.65 -14.70
CA GLU A 477 1.48 -13.62 -15.96
C GLU A 477 0.76 -14.37 -17.10
N ASP A 478 0.80 -13.80 -18.31
CA ASP A 478 0.17 -14.35 -19.52
C ASP A 478 1.03 -14.13 -20.78
N THR A 479 2.35 -14.24 -20.60
CA THR A 479 3.39 -14.15 -21.63
C THR A 479 3.77 -15.51 -22.22
N ALA A 480 3.45 -16.61 -21.52
CA ALA A 480 3.86 -17.96 -21.88
C ALA A 480 3.18 -18.49 -23.16
N SER A 481 3.95 -19.17 -24.01
CA SER A 481 3.41 -19.87 -25.17
C SER A 481 2.60 -21.11 -24.76
N PRO A 482 1.49 -21.44 -25.46
CA PRO A 482 0.54 -22.46 -25.01
C PRO A 482 1.06 -23.88 -25.25
N ARG A 483 1.84 -24.44 -24.30
CA ARG A 483 2.40 -25.81 -24.39
C ARG A 483 2.83 -26.46 -23.06
N THR A 484 1.99 -26.40 -22.03
CA THR A 484 2.13 -27.22 -20.81
C THR A 484 0.83 -27.98 -20.52
N SER A 485 0.94 -29.22 -20.04
CA SER A 485 -0.19 -30.03 -19.53
C SER A 485 -0.63 -29.63 -18.12
N TYR A 486 0.09 -28.70 -17.50
CA TYR A 486 -0.17 -28.11 -16.19
C TYR A 486 -0.41 -26.60 -16.36
N THR A 487 -1.45 -26.08 -15.71
CA THR A 487 -1.76 -24.64 -15.69
C THR A 487 -1.13 -24.01 -14.45
N PRO A 488 -0.14 -23.10 -14.58
CA PRO A 488 0.53 -22.52 -13.43
C PRO A 488 -0.35 -21.48 -12.72
N PHE A 489 -0.12 -21.32 -11.42
CA PHE A 489 -0.85 -20.36 -10.57
C PHE A 489 -0.76 -18.89 -11.08
N SER A 490 0.37 -18.51 -11.66
CA SER A 490 0.55 -17.20 -12.32
C SER A 490 -0.43 -16.97 -13.49
N PHE A 491 -0.72 -18.01 -14.27
CA PHE A 491 -1.69 -17.93 -15.35
C PHE A 491 -3.14 -17.88 -14.82
N LEU A 492 -3.44 -18.62 -13.75
CA LEU A 492 -4.77 -18.58 -13.10
C LEU A 492 -5.10 -17.19 -12.52
N LEU A 493 -4.12 -16.51 -11.92
CA LEU A 493 -4.30 -15.11 -11.50
C LEU A 493 -4.46 -14.17 -12.71
N ALA A 494 -3.79 -14.42 -13.83
CA ALA A 494 -3.93 -13.63 -15.03
C ALA A 494 -5.31 -13.81 -15.71
N THR A 495 -5.86 -15.02 -15.73
CA THR A 495 -7.25 -15.26 -16.17
C THR A 495 -8.26 -14.64 -15.21
N ALA A 496 -8.06 -14.72 -13.89
CA ALA A 496 -8.91 -14.04 -12.91
C ALA A 496 -8.94 -12.52 -13.13
N VAL A 497 -7.78 -11.88 -13.34
CA VAL A 497 -7.70 -10.43 -13.65
C VAL A 497 -8.45 -10.08 -14.95
N ARG A 498 -8.38 -10.92 -15.99
CA ARG A 498 -9.14 -10.71 -17.23
C ARG A 498 -10.65 -10.83 -17.03
N GLU A 499 -11.11 -11.83 -16.28
CA GLU A 499 -12.54 -12.02 -16.00
C GLU A 499 -13.09 -10.92 -15.07
N LEU A 500 -12.29 -10.43 -14.12
CA LEU A 500 -12.62 -9.22 -13.35
C LEU A 500 -12.82 -8.00 -14.26
N HIS A 501 -11.89 -7.73 -15.19
CA HIS A 501 -12.04 -6.66 -16.19
C HIS A 501 -13.31 -6.82 -17.03
N ARG A 502 -13.52 -8.02 -17.59
CA ARG A 502 -14.67 -8.32 -18.46
C ARG A 502 -16.00 -8.15 -17.72
N ALA A 503 -16.11 -8.68 -16.51
CA ALA A 503 -17.33 -8.61 -15.71
C ALA A 503 -17.61 -7.21 -15.17
N LEU A 504 -16.60 -6.47 -14.71
CA LEU A 504 -16.79 -5.09 -14.25
C LEU A 504 -17.14 -4.14 -15.42
N SER A 505 -16.59 -4.37 -16.62
CA SER A 505 -16.99 -3.65 -17.84
C SER A 505 -18.45 -3.93 -18.25
N LEU A 506 -18.92 -5.17 -18.08
CA LEU A 506 -20.34 -5.51 -18.31
C LEU A 506 -21.26 -4.92 -17.23
N ALA A 507 -20.83 -4.90 -15.96
CA ALA A 507 -21.57 -4.27 -14.88
C ALA A 507 -21.69 -2.75 -15.09
N LEU A 508 -20.63 -2.08 -15.54
CA LEU A 508 -20.61 -0.66 -15.89
C LEU A 508 -21.69 -0.31 -16.93
N LEU A 509 -21.79 -1.10 -18.00
CA LEU A 509 -22.72 -0.86 -19.11
C LEU A 509 -24.18 -1.23 -18.77
N ALA A 510 -24.42 -1.98 -17.69
CA ALA A 510 -25.74 -2.42 -17.28
C ALA A 510 -26.30 -1.66 -16.05
N GLU A 511 -25.45 -0.93 -15.32
CA GLU A 511 -25.85 -0.27 -14.08
C GLU A 511 -26.55 1.08 -14.32
N THR A 512 -27.63 1.32 -13.59
CA THR A 512 -28.48 2.53 -13.68
C THR A 512 -28.49 3.35 -12.40
N SER A 513 -28.08 2.79 -11.25
CA SER A 513 -27.92 3.52 -9.98
C SER A 513 -26.58 4.28 -9.95
N PRO A 514 -26.56 5.63 -9.84
CA PRO A 514 -25.32 6.40 -9.74
C PRO A 514 -24.43 5.99 -8.56
N GLN A 515 -25.04 5.59 -7.44
CA GLN A 515 -24.34 5.15 -6.24
C GLN A 515 -23.66 3.78 -6.45
N THR A 516 -24.27 2.90 -7.25
CA THR A 516 -23.70 1.58 -7.58
C THR A 516 -22.67 1.69 -8.69
N LEU A 517 -22.94 2.52 -9.72
CA LEU A 517 -22.00 2.91 -10.77
C LEU A 517 -20.68 3.47 -10.18
N THR A 518 -20.80 4.33 -9.17
CA THR A 518 -19.67 4.82 -8.36
C THR A 518 -18.84 3.66 -7.76
N GLN A 519 -19.48 2.58 -7.27
CA GLN A 519 -18.75 1.42 -6.76
C GLN A 519 -18.12 0.57 -7.87
N VAL A 520 -18.74 0.45 -9.05
CA VAL A 520 -18.15 -0.26 -10.22
C VAL A 520 -16.85 0.41 -10.63
N ILE A 521 -16.87 1.73 -10.78
CA ILE A 521 -15.71 2.51 -11.23
C ILE A 521 -14.59 2.50 -10.16
N LYS A 522 -14.92 2.58 -8.87
CA LYS A 522 -13.94 2.41 -7.79
C LYS A 522 -13.34 1.00 -7.75
N CYS A 523 -14.14 -0.05 -7.97
CA CYS A 523 -13.65 -1.42 -8.04
C CYS A 523 -12.69 -1.62 -9.23
N LEU A 524 -12.97 -0.97 -10.37
CA LEU A 524 -12.06 -0.92 -11.53
C LEU A 524 -10.76 -0.18 -11.19
N ALA A 525 -10.82 0.95 -10.47
CA ALA A 525 -9.62 1.68 -10.04
C ALA A 525 -8.72 0.84 -9.13
N TYR A 526 -9.29 0.09 -8.17
CA TYR A 526 -8.54 -0.85 -7.35
C TYR A 526 -7.90 -1.99 -8.18
N LEU A 527 -8.59 -2.53 -9.19
CA LEU A 527 -8.03 -3.53 -10.10
C LEU A 527 -6.85 -2.97 -10.91
N VAL A 528 -6.97 -1.74 -11.42
CA VAL A 528 -5.92 -1.06 -12.19
C VAL A 528 -4.70 -0.71 -11.32
N ALA A 529 -4.89 -0.31 -10.07
CA ALA A 529 -3.80 0.01 -9.15
C ALA A 529 -2.98 -1.22 -8.69
N ASN A 530 -3.51 -2.44 -8.79
CA ASN A 530 -2.88 -3.64 -8.23
C ASN A 530 -2.42 -4.69 -9.27
N ALA A 531 -2.97 -4.72 -10.49
CA ALA A 531 -2.62 -5.75 -11.49
C ALA A 531 -1.33 -5.43 -12.30
N PRO A 532 -0.48 -6.43 -12.62
CA PRO A 532 0.80 -6.22 -13.30
C PRO A 532 0.66 -6.22 -14.84
N TYR A 533 0.05 -5.19 -15.42
CA TYR A 533 -0.13 -5.05 -16.88
C TYR A 533 1.12 -5.29 -17.73
N HIS A 534 2.34 -5.02 -17.23
CA HIS A 534 3.59 -5.34 -17.94
C HIS A 534 3.85 -6.85 -18.15
N ARG A 535 3.17 -7.74 -17.40
CA ARG A 535 3.22 -9.22 -17.52
C ARG A 535 1.93 -9.82 -18.09
N LEU A 536 0.94 -8.99 -18.39
CA LEU A 536 -0.34 -9.40 -18.96
C LEU A 536 -0.36 -9.07 -20.47
N ARG A 537 -1.28 -9.69 -21.21
CA ARG A 537 -1.49 -9.33 -22.61
C ARG A 537 -2.05 -7.90 -22.70
N PRO A 538 -1.50 -7.01 -23.55
CA PRO A 538 -2.04 -5.66 -23.77
C PRO A 538 -3.48 -5.68 -24.29
N GLY A 539 -4.17 -4.56 -24.11
CA GLY A 539 -5.55 -4.35 -24.58
C GLY A 539 -6.61 -4.49 -23.48
N LEU A 540 -6.21 -4.58 -22.21
CA LEU A 540 -7.15 -4.53 -21.07
C LEU A 540 -7.51 -3.10 -20.66
N LEU A 541 -6.61 -2.14 -20.86
CA LEU A 541 -6.83 -0.75 -20.46
C LEU A 541 -7.52 0.06 -21.57
N SER A 542 -7.25 -0.24 -22.83
CA SER A 542 -7.79 0.48 -24.00
C SER A 542 -9.33 0.45 -24.13
N PRO A 543 -10.05 -0.65 -23.84
CA PRO A 543 -11.51 -0.66 -23.84
C PRO A 543 -12.06 0.18 -22.68
N LEU A 544 -11.49 0.01 -21.48
CA LEU A 544 -11.88 0.70 -20.25
C LEU A 544 -11.71 2.22 -20.37
N TRP A 545 -10.58 2.67 -20.91
CA TRP A 545 -10.25 4.07 -21.20
C TRP A 545 -11.30 4.76 -22.09
N LYS A 546 -11.83 4.03 -23.08
CA LYS A 546 -12.89 4.51 -23.98
C LYS A 546 -14.27 4.49 -23.32
N GLN A 547 -14.59 3.43 -22.59
CA GLN A 547 -15.86 3.29 -21.84
C GLN A 547 -16.03 4.34 -20.74
N MET A 548 -14.93 4.90 -20.19
CA MET A 548 -15.00 5.96 -19.18
C MET A 548 -15.42 7.34 -19.71
N ARG A 549 -15.19 7.64 -21.00
CA ARG A 549 -15.37 8.99 -21.56
C ARG A 549 -16.76 9.62 -21.29
N PRO A 550 -17.90 8.92 -21.44
CA PRO A 550 -19.23 9.51 -21.19
C PRO A 550 -19.45 9.92 -19.72
N TYR A 551 -18.78 9.26 -18.77
CA TYR A 551 -19.03 9.45 -17.34
C TYR A 551 -18.28 10.65 -16.74
N VAL A 552 -17.34 11.26 -17.48
CA VAL A 552 -16.57 12.46 -17.07
C VAL A 552 -17.48 13.67 -16.78
N ARG A 553 -18.52 13.86 -17.60
CA ARG A 553 -19.53 14.94 -17.48
C ARG A 553 -20.87 14.42 -16.91
N HIS A 554 -20.86 13.31 -16.16
CA HIS A 554 -22.06 12.72 -15.55
C HIS A 554 -22.68 13.63 -14.46
N ARG A 555 -24.02 13.62 -14.32
CA ARG A 555 -24.76 14.51 -13.39
C ARG A 555 -24.39 14.34 -11.91
N ASP A 556 -24.08 13.12 -11.46
CA ASP A 556 -23.61 12.84 -10.10
C ASP A 556 -22.10 13.07 -9.97
N VAL A 557 -21.70 14.00 -9.10
CA VAL A 557 -20.31 14.36 -8.77
C VAL A 557 -19.47 13.15 -8.33
N ASN A 558 -20.05 12.21 -7.60
CA ASN A 558 -19.32 11.03 -7.09
C ASN A 558 -18.87 10.11 -8.22
N VAL A 559 -19.67 10.01 -9.29
CA VAL A 559 -19.32 9.27 -10.50
C VAL A 559 -18.16 9.97 -11.19
N ARG A 560 -18.24 11.29 -11.41
CA ARG A 560 -17.19 12.09 -12.06
C ARG A 560 -15.84 11.97 -11.34
N VAL A 561 -15.83 12.13 -10.02
CA VAL A 561 -14.63 11.95 -9.18
C VAL A 561 -14.08 10.54 -9.36
N SER A 562 -14.92 9.50 -9.28
CA SER A 562 -14.47 8.10 -9.44
C SER A 562 -13.87 7.82 -10.82
N VAL A 563 -14.38 8.46 -11.89
CA VAL A 563 -13.81 8.37 -13.25
C VAL A 563 -12.42 8.99 -13.30
N LEU A 564 -12.24 10.16 -12.67
CA LEU A 564 -10.92 10.80 -12.56
C LEU A 564 -9.96 9.96 -11.70
N THR A 565 -10.41 9.37 -10.59
CA THR A 565 -9.61 8.41 -9.79
C THR A 565 -9.16 7.21 -10.63
N LEU A 566 -10.03 6.67 -11.48
CA LEU A 566 -9.68 5.59 -12.40
C LEU A 566 -8.70 6.05 -13.49
N TYR A 567 -8.86 7.24 -14.07
CA TYR A 567 -7.84 7.80 -14.97
C TYR A 567 -6.50 8.01 -14.24
N GLY A 568 -6.50 8.42 -12.97
CA GLY A 568 -5.32 8.49 -12.09
C GLY A 568 -4.65 7.13 -11.90
N ALA A 569 -5.42 6.07 -11.62
CA ALA A 569 -4.93 4.70 -11.54
C ALA A 569 -4.35 4.22 -12.89
N LEU A 570 -4.99 4.56 -14.00
CA LEU A 570 -4.56 4.21 -15.36
C LEU A 570 -3.22 4.89 -15.73
N VAL A 571 -2.99 6.14 -15.32
CA VAL A 571 -1.73 6.84 -15.61
C VAL A 571 -0.61 6.55 -14.60
N THR A 572 -0.92 6.04 -13.40
CA THR A 572 0.11 5.65 -12.40
C THR A 572 0.54 4.20 -12.49
N THR A 573 -0.30 3.29 -13.01
CA THR A 573 0.00 1.86 -13.01
C THR A 573 1.17 1.53 -13.96
N GLN A 574 2.31 1.15 -13.37
CA GLN A 574 3.55 0.81 -14.09
C GLN A 574 4.00 1.88 -15.10
N ALA A 575 3.83 3.16 -14.75
CA ALA A 575 4.25 4.26 -15.60
C ALA A 575 5.79 4.29 -15.79
N PRO A 576 6.30 4.50 -17.01
CA PRO A 576 5.56 4.67 -18.25
C PRO A 576 5.12 3.34 -18.90
N LEU A 577 3.82 3.11 -19.06
CA LEU A 577 3.27 1.90 -19.68
C LEU A 577 2.95 2.14 -21.17
N PRO A 578 3.45 1.32 -22.13
CA PRO A 578 3.28 1.59 -23.56
C PRO A 578 1.83 1.68 -24.05
N GLU A 579 0.91 0.88 -23.50
CA GLU A 579 -0.52 0.97 -23.84
C GLU A 579 -1.10 2.34 -23.46
N VAL A 580 -0.71 2.88 -22.29
CA VAL A 580 -1.17 4.19 -21.81
C VAL A 580 -0.52 5.32 -22.60
N GLN A 581 0.75 5.20 -22.98
CA GLN A 581 1.41 6.16 -23.89
C GLN A 581 0.64 6.31 -25.22
N LEU A 582 0.11 5.22 -25.78
CA LEU A 582 -0.72 5.24 -27.00
C LEU A 582 -2.12 5.81 -26.75
N LEU A 583 -2.72 5.59 -25.59
CA LEU A 583 -4.04 6.13 -25.22
C LEU A 583 -4.02 7.64 -24.94
N LEU A 584 -2.87 8.18 -24.53
CA LEU A 584 -2.63 9.61 -24.38
C LEU A 584 -2.45 10.35 -25.73
N GLN A 585 -2.08 9.63 -26.79
CA GLN A 585 -1.88 10.17 -28.15
C GLN A 585 -3.16 10.22 -29.00
N GLN A 586 -4.29 9.70 -28.53
CA GLN A 586 -5.53 9.64 -29.34
C GLN A 586 -6.27 11.00 -29.34
N PRO A 587 -6.43 11.68 -30.49
CA PRO A 587 -7.15 12.93 -30.58
C PRO A 587 -8.66 12.75 -30.35
N GLU A 588 -9.33 13.82 -29.94
CA GLU A 588 -10.68 13.80 -29.37
C GLU A 588 -11.76 13.28 -30.35
N GLY A 589 -11.64 13.54 -31.65
CA GLY A 589 -12.70 13.28 -32.64
C GLY A 589 -12.84 11.84 -33.17
N SER A 590 -11.94 10.93 -32.83
CA SER A 590 -11.76 9.64 -33.54
C SER A 590 -12.82 8.54 -33.29
N SER A 591 -13.94 8.84 -32.62
CA SER A 591 -14.98 7.82 -32.30
C SER A 591 -16.41 8.38 -32.13
N SER A 592 -16.82 9.31 -33.00
CA SER A 592 -18.21 9.77 -33.09
C SER A 592 -19.05 8.88 -34.02
N GLY A 593 -19.89 8.01 -33.44
CA GLY A 593 -20.96 7.28 -34.14
C GLY A 593 -20.57 5.97 -34.83
N GLY A 594 -21.36 4.91 -34.63
CA GLY A 594 -21.22 3.62 -35.31
C GLY A 594 -21.70 2.42 -34.47
N SER A 595 -22.59 1.59 -35.03
CA SER A 595 -23.25 0.48 -34.32
C SER A 595 -22.30 -0.63 -33.83
N PHE A 596 -22.69 -1.31 -32.75
CA PHE A 596 -21.99 -2.49 -32.22
C PHE A 596 -22.12 -3.70 -33.15
N THR A 597 -21.01 -4.18 -33.71
CA THR A 597 -20.72 -5.63 -33.79
C THR A 597 -19.20 -5.88 -33.69
N PRO A 598 -18.72 -6.73 -32.77
CA PRO A 598 -17.33 -7.19 -32.82
C PRO A 598 -17.19 -8.34 -33.83
N LYS A 599 -16.18 -8.25 -34.70
CA LYS A 599 -15.62 -9.39 -35.45
C LYS A 599 -14.10 -9.38 -35.34
N ASP A 600 -13.50 -10.55 -35.43
CA ASP A 600 -12.17 -10.84 -34.89
C ASP A 600 -11.02 -10.10 -35.59
N SER A 601 -10.19 -9.43 -34.78
CA SER A 601 -8.88 -8.88 -35.16
C SER A 601 -7.73 -9.60 -34.46
N ALA A 602 -7.82 -10.94 -34.34
CA ALA A 602 -6.86 -11.77 -33.62
C ALA A 602 -5.57 -12.12 -34.41
N LEU A 603 -5.50 -11.78 -35.71
CA LEU A 603 -4.50 -12.26 -36.67
C LEU A 603 -3.79 -11.11 -37.41
N SER A 604 -2.87 -10.40 -36.74
CA SER A 604 -2.01 -9.39 -37.42
C SER A 604 -0.64 -9.14 -36.77
N TRP A 605 -0.25 -9.88 -35.72
CA TRP A 605 0.96 -9.58 -34.92
C TRP A 605 2.17 -10.48 -35.21
N ARG A 606 2.13 -11.33 -36.26
CA ARG A 606 3.25 -12.19 -36.67
C ARG A 606 3.79 -11.81 -38.07
N GLN A 607 4.43 -10.65 -38.21
CA GLN A 607 5.44 -10.46 -39.26
C GLN A 607 6.40 -9.28 -39.01
N ARG A 608 7.66 -9.65 -38.74
CA ARG A 608 8.94 -8.96 -38.96
C ARG A 608 9.98 -10.10 -39.02
N ASP A 609 11.10 -9.99 -39.72
CA ASP A 609 11.67 -8.85 -40.44
C ASP A 609 11.65 -9.04 -41.98
N GLY A 610 12.35 -8.20 -42.76
CA GLY A 610 12.24 -8.15 -44.23
C GLY A 610 13.56 -8.09 -45.00
N VAL A 611 13.47 -7.97 -46.33
CA VAL A 611 14.55 -7.68 -47.32
C VAL A 611 13.90 -7.02 -48.56
N SER A 612 14.70 -6.56 -49.54
CA SER A 612 14.43 -5.41 -50.42
C SER A 612 13.78 -5.63 -51.81
N SER A 613 13.02 -4.61 -52.26
CA SER A 613 12.86 -4.12 -53.66
C SER A 613 12.03 -4.94 -54.68
N PRO A 614 11.60 -4.37 -55.84
CA PRO A 614 10.94 -3.05 -56.01
C PRO A 614 9.75 -3.03 -57.04
N SER A 615 9.05 -1.89 -57.08
CA SER A 615 8.27 -1.32 -58.23
C SER A 615 6.93 -1.94 -58.70
N ARG A 616 5.84 -1.13 -58.62
CA ARG A 616 5.03 -0.59 -59.75
C ARG A 616 3.84 0.28 -59.28
N THR A 617 3.56 1.36 -60.04
CA THR A 617 2.37 2.26 -59.97
C THR A 617 1.47 1.99 -61.20
N PRO A 618 0.29 2.65 -61.42
CA PRO A 618 -0.42 3.74 -60.71
C PRO A 618 -1.85 3.30 -60.25
N LEU A 619 -2.84 4.09 -59.78
CA LEU A 619 -3.42 5.39 -60.22
C LEU A 619 -4.13 6.18 -59.10
N THR A 620 -4.40 7.46 -59.39
CA THR A 620 -4.99 8.53 -58.54
C THR A 620 -6.54 8.53 -58.55
N PRO A 621 -7.22 9.17 -57.57
CA PRO A 621 -7.39 10.65 -57.58
C PRO A 621 -7.20 11.35 -56.22
N SER A 622 -7.20 12.69 -56.26
CA SER A 622 -6.90 13.64 -55.16
C SER A 622 -7.86 14.85 -55.25
N PRO A 623 -7.76 15.94 -54.45
CA PRO A 623 -6.98 16.15 -53.22
C PRO A 623 -7.76 16.77 -52.03
N ARG A 624 -7.31 16.49 -50.80
CA ARG A 624 -7.15 17.51 -49.74
C ARG A 624 -5.76 17.30 -49.11
N GLY A 625 -5.06 18.39 -48.81
CA GLY A 625 -3.62 18.33 -48.47
C GLY A 625 -3.33 17.59 -47.16
N PRO A 626 -2.37 16.65 -47.14
CA PRO A 626 -1.95 16.00 -45.90
C PRO A 626 -1.13 16.97 -45.04
N ARG A 627 -1.46 17.07 -43.75
CA ARG A 627 -0.56 17.66 -42.74
C ARG A 627 0.61 16.71 -42.49
N THR A 628 1.75 17.25 -42.07
CA THR A 628 2.97 16.46 -41.86
C THR A 628 2.93 15.72 -40.51
N PRO A 629 3.40 14.45 -40.42
CA PRO A 629 3.36 13.67 -39.17
C PRO A 629 4.12 14.28 -37.97
N ALA A 630 4.94 15.31 -38.19
CA ALA A 630 5.67 16.01 -37.14
C ALA A 630 4.75 16.84 -36.22
N GLU A 631 3.65 17.40 -36.74
CA GLU A 631 2.74 18.26 -35.97
C GLU A 631 1.85 17.46 -35.01
N GLU A 632 1.47 16.23 -35.38
CA GLU A 632 0.63 15.37 -34.53
C GLU A 632 1.38 14.92 -33.26
N ALA A 633 2.72 14.85 -33.31
CA ALA A 633 3.57 14.45 -32.20
C ALA A 633 3.63 15.48 -31.05
N SER A 634 3.31 16.76 -31.31
CA SER A 634 3.39 17.87 -30.35
C SER A 634 2.06 18.27 -29.71
N SER A 635 0.95 17.60 -30.06
CA SER A 635 -0.36 17.90 -29.46
C SER A 635 -0.39 17.59 -27.95
N PRO A 636 -1.02 18.42 -27.11
CA PRO A 636 -1.10 18.18 -25.67
C PRO A 636 -1.94 16.91 -25.39
N PRO A 637 -1.60 16.08 -24.40
CA PRO A 637 -2.40 14.89 -24.08
C PRO A 637 -3.84 15.27 -23.73
N TRP A 638 -4.83 14.67 -24.40
CA TRP A 638 -6.25 15.05 -24.24
C TRP A 638 -6.73 14.99 -22.77
N LEU A 639 -6.21 14.05 -21.98
CA LEU A 639 -6.53 13.92 -20.55
C LEU A 639 -5.97 15.08 -19.71
N LEU A 640 -4.82 15.64 -20.11
CA LEU A 640 -4.28 16.85 -19.48
C LEU A 640 -5.20 18.04 -19.77
N GLN A 641 -5.56 18.25 -21.04
CA GLN A 641 -6.47 19.31 -21.48
C GLN A 641 -7.84 19.23 -20.79
N LEU A 642 -8.41 18.03 -20.66
CA LEU A 642 -9.61 17.79 -19.86
C LEU A 642 -9.43 18.25 -18.40
N CYS A 643 -8.31 17.93 -17.77
CA CYS A 643 -8.07 18.33 -16.38
C CYS A 643 -7.86 19.85 -16.24
N VAL A 644 -7.14 20.49 -17.18
CA VAL A 644 -7.00 21.96 -17.26
C VAL A 644 -8.37 22.63 -17.37
N SER A 645 -9.24 22.13 -18.26
CA SER A 645 -10.63 22.58 -18.41
C SER A 645 -11.41 22.45 -17.09
N LEU A 646 -11.47 21.24 -16.51
CA LEU A 646 -12.21 20.96 -15.27
C LEU A 646 -11.72 21.80 -14.08
N VAL A 647 -10.44 22.19 -14.04
CA VAL A 647 -9.88 23.02 -12.96
C VAL A 647 -10.12 24.50 -13.18
N THR A 648 -10.08 25.01 -14.42
CA THR A 648 -9.97 26.45 -14.69
C THR A 648 -11.13 27.10 -15.45
N GLN A 649 -11.99 26.32 -16.11
CA GLN A 649 -13.13 26.85 -16.86
C GLN A 649 -14.38 26.90 -15.98
N PRO A 650 -15.25 27.92 -16.13
CA PRO A 650 -16.58 27.88 -15.54
C PRO A 650 -17.39 26.74 -16.15
N ARG A 651 -18.31 26.18 -15.39
CA ARG A 651 -19.13 25.06 -15.82
C ARG A 651 -20.02 25.48 -17.00
N GLU A 652 -19.96 24.70 -18.08
CA GLU A 652 -20.94 24.76 -19.17
C GLU A 652 -22.31 24.32 -18.62
N ASP A 653 -23.27 25.24 -18.53
CA ASP A 653 -24.62 24.90 -18.13
C ASP A 653 -25.30 24.03 -19.20
N GLN A 654 -25.78 22.88 -18.78
CA GLN A 654 -26.59 21.99 -19.61
C GLN A 654 -27.98 22.63 -19.74
N SER A 655 -28.19 23.31 -20.87
CA SER A 655 -29.38 24.11 -21.19
C SER A 655 -30.63 23.25 -21.46
N ASP A 656 -31.07 22.48 -20.47
CA ASP A 656 -32.45 21.99 -20.39
C ASP A 656 -33.34 23.13 -19.88
N SER A 657 -34.38 23.49 -20.63
CA SER A 657 -35.28 24.58 -20.29
C SER A 657 -36.12 24.24 -19.05
N ASP A 658 -36.06 25.08 -18.01
CA ASP A 658 -37.20 25.93 -17.60
C ASP A 658 -36.88 26.75 -16.33
N GLY A 659 -37.37 28.00 -16.29
CA GLY A 659 -37.35 28.86 -15.10
C GLY A 659 -36.35 30.03 -15.15
N ALA A 660 -36.76 31.16 -15.73
CA ALA A 660 -35.99 32.39 -15.65
C ALA A 660 -36.11 33.05 -14.26
N GLY A 661 -34.99 33.26 -13.56
CA GLY A 661 -34.97 33.99 -12.29
C GLY A 661 -33.63 34.00 -11.56
N THR A 662 -33.03 35.19 -11.42
CA THR A 662 -31.95 35.55 -10.47
C THR A 662 -30.66 34.71 -10.42
N GLY A 663 -29.60 35.24 -11.04
CA GLY A 663 -28.32 35.38 -10.34
C GLY A 663 -27.34 34.19 -10.34
N GLY A 664 -27.52 33.17 -11.17
CA GLY A 664 -26.52 32.11 -11.37
C GLY A 664 -25.22 32.67 -11.96
N GLY A 665 -24.20 32.88 -11.12
CA GLY A 665 -22.86 33.29 -11.56
C GLY A 665 -22.10 32.13 -12.22
N LEU A 666 -21.05 32.47 -12.99
CA LEU A 666 -20.14 31.54 -13.68
C LEU A 666 -19.33 30.68 -12.69
N ALA A 667 -19.97 29.69 -12.10
CA ALA A 667 -19.39 28.82 -11.10
C ALA A 667 -18.36 27.84 -11.73
N LEU A 668 -17.21 27.71 -11.08
CA LEU A 668 -16.26 26.63 -11.35
C LEU A 668 -16.85 25.28 -10.92
N GLU A 669 -16.25 24.19 -11.39
CA GLU A 669 -16.63 22.83 -11.00
C GLU A 669 -16.52 22.60 -9.48
N PRO A 670 -17.30 21.66 -8.89
CA PRO A 670 -17.22 21.36 -7.46
C PRO A 670 -15.80 20.98 -7.03
N SER A 671 -15.32 21.51 -5.90
CA SER A 671 -13.94 21.29 -5.40
C SER A 671 -13.49 19.81 -5.45
N PRO A 672 -14.31 18.79 -5.09
CA PRO A 672 -13.93 17.38 -5.24
C PRO A 672 -13.52 16.96 -6.68
N VAL A 673 -14.15 17.51 -7.72
CA VAL A 673 -13.79 17.23 -9.13
C VAL A 673 -12.47 17.91 -9.48
N ARG A 674 -12.28 19.16 -9.03
CA ARG A 674 -11.09 19.97 -9.29
C ARG A 674 -9.85 19.41 -8.61
N LEU A 675 -10.00 18.96 -7.36
CA LEU A 675 -8.94 18.27 -6.59
C LEU A 675 -8.49 16.97 -7.27
N GLU A 676 -9.43 16.13 -7.71
CA GLU A 676 -9.11 14.88 -8.39
C GLU A 676 -8.46 15.13 -9.76
N ALA A 677 -8.91 16.14 -10.51
CA ALA A 677 -8.29 16.56 -11.77
C ALA A 677 -6.83 17.04 -11.57
N LEU A 678 -6.54 17.83 -10.52
CA LEU A 678 -5.17 18.22 -10.18
C LEU A 678 -4.29 17.02 -9.78
N GLN A 679 -4.85 16.00 -9.13
CA GLN A 679 -4.13 14.75 -8.86
C GLN A 679 -3.84 13.98 -10.16
N VAL A 680 -4.79 13.88 -11.10
CA VAL A 680 -4.55 13.28 -12.42
C VAL A 680 -3.47 14.03 -13.20
N MET A 681 -3.44 15.36 -13.16
CA MET A 681 -2.35 16.16 -13.75
C MET A 681 -1.01 15.87 -13.09
N SER A 682 -0.95 15.81 -11.77
CA SER A 682 0.28 15.50 -11.01
C SER A 682 0.82 14.11 -11.38
N HIS A 683 -0.07 13.11 -11.49
CA HIS A 683 0.28 11.77 -11.93
C HIS A 683 0.73 11.71 -13.41
N LEU A 684 0.13 12.50 -14.31
CA LEU A 684 0.55 12.62 -15.70
C LEU A 684 1.96 13.22 -15.84
N VAL A 685 2.23 14.30 -15.10
CA VAL A 685 3.56 14.93 -15.03
C VAL A 685 4.61 13.92 -14.53
N ARG A 686 4.32 13.24 -13.42
CA ARG A 686 5.22 12.25 -12.80
C ARG A 686 5.50 11.03 -13.67
N GLY A 687 4.47 10.48 -14.33
CA GLY A 687 4.55 9.23 -15.10
C GLY A 687 4.92 9.39 -16.58
N TYR A 688 4.65 10.56 -17.17
CA TYR A 688 4.78 10.82 -18.61
C TYR A 688 5.35 12.22 -18.90
N PHE A 689 6.36 12.64 -18.12
CA PHE A 689 6.95 13.99 -18.21
C PHE A 689 7.32 14.41 -19.64
N SER A 690 7.87 13.51 -20.46
CA SER A 690 8.24 13.75 -21.86
C SER A 690 7.06 14.14 -22.78
N ARG A 691 5.81 13.91 -22.35
CA ARG A 691 4.59 14.42 -22.99
C ARG A 691 4.01 15.63 -22.27
N ALA A 692 4.08 15.68 -20.93
CA ALA A 692 3.60 16.82 -20.15
C ALA A 692 4.42 18.10 -20.38
N GLN A 693 5.72 17.99 -20.67
CA GLN A 693 6.64 19.12 -20.86
C GLN A 693 6.24 20.08 -21.99
N ALA A 694 5.54 19.60 -23.02
CA ALA A 694 5.02 20.44 -24.10
C ALA A 694 4.00 21.49 -23.58
N CYS A 695 3.42 21.24 -22.40
CA CYS A 695 2.40 22.07 -21.76
C CYS A 695 2.95 22.81 -20.53
N LEU A 696 4.27 22.87 -20.32
CA LEU A 696 4.90 23.37 -19.09
C LEU A 696 4.36 24.74 -18.63
N CYS A 697 4.24 25.70 -19.55
CA CYS A 697 3.74 27.04 -19.26
C CYS A 697 2.24 27.04 -18.90
N GLU A 698 1.43 26.21 -19.58
CA GLU A 698 0.01 26.06 -19.29
C GLU A 698 -0.22 25.44 -17.90
N ILE A 699 0.48 24.34 -17.59
CA ILE A 699 0.41 23.70 -16.26
C ILE A 699 0.89 24.67 -15.17
N GLY A 700 1.95 25.45 -15.42
CA GLY A 700 2.41 26.52 -14.53
C GLY A 700 1.33 27.58 -14.26
N GLN A 701 0.62 28.04 -15.31
CA GLN A 701 -0.51 28.97 -15.16
C GLN A 701 -1.69 28.37 -14.39
N VAL A 702 -1.99 27.08 -14.57
CA VAL A 702 -3.02 26.38 -13.76
C VAL A 702 -2.61 26.36 -12.28
N SER A 703 -1.37 25.95 -11.97
CA SER A 703 -0.87 25.93 -10.59
C SER A 703 -0.86 27.32 -9.96
N ALA A 704 -0.47 28.36 -10.70
CA ALA A 704 -0.50 29.74 -10.23
C ALA A 704 -1.93 30.23 -9.92
N ARG A 705 -2.93 29.86 -10.74
CA ARG A 705 -4.35 30.13 -10.44
C ARG A 705 -4.80 29.41 -9.17
N CYS A 706 -4.51 28.11 -9.04
CA CYS A 706 -4.87 27.31 -7.87
C CYS A 706 -4.26 27.84 -6.57
N LEU A 707 -3.01 28.31 -6.61
CA LEU A 707 -2.33 28.97 -5.48
C LEU A 707 -2.90 30.37 -5.15
N GLY A 708 -3.63 30.99 -6.08
CA GLY A 708 -4.31 32.27 -5.89
C GLY A 708 -5.71 32.17 -5.26
N GLU A 709 -6.31 30.98 -5.19
CA GLU A 709 -7.66 30.75 -4.68
C GLU A 709 -7.77 30.79 -3.15
N THR A 710 -8.99 30.70 -2.62
CA THR A 710 -9.28 30.69 -1.18
C THR A 710 -9.38 29.30 -0.55
N ASP A 711 -9.53 28.21 -1.33
CA ASP A 711 -9.57 26.83 -0.83
C ASP A 711 -8.13 26.31 -0.62
N PRO A 712 -7.68 26.07 0.64
CA PRO A 712 -6.32 25.58 0.92
C PRO A 712 -6.06 24.20 0.31
N SER A 713 -7.11 23.43 0.04
CA SER A 713 -7.04 22.12 -0.63
C SER A 713 -6.61 22.29 -2.09
N ILE A 714 -7.13 23.30 -2.78
CA ILE A 714 -6.78 23.63 -4.17
C ILE A 714 -5.38 24.24 -4.23
N GLN A 715 -5.05 25.18 -3.32
CA GLN A 715 -3.68 25.72 -3.17
C GLN A 715 -2.65 24.59 -2.99
N LEU A 716 -2.93 23.62 -2.11
CA LEU A 716 -2.04 22.49 -1.82
C LEU A 716 -1.81 21.58 -3.04
N HIS A 717 -2.82 21.35 -3.88
CA HIS A 717 -2.63 20.54 -5.09
C HIS A 717 -1.98 21.34 -6.22
N GLY A 718 -2.14 22.67 -6.26
CA GLY A 718 -1.35 23.55 -7.13
C GLY A 718 0.14 23.54 -6.79
N ALA A 719 0.50 23.53 -5.49
CA ALA A 719 1.89 23.39 -5.05
C ALA A 719 2.50 22.03 -5.48
N LYS A 720 1.84 20.91 -5.17
CA LYS A 720 2.30 19.57 -5.57
C LYS A 720 2.49 19.41 -7.08
N LEU A 721 1.65 20.05 -7.88
CA LEU A 721 1.76 20.02 -9.34
C LEU A 721 3.03 20.75 -9.83
N LEU A 722 3.48 21.81 -9.14
CA LEU A 722 4.78 22.44 -9.39
C LEU A 722 5.96 21.57 -8.91
N GLU A 723 5.83 20.91 -7.75
CA GLU A 723 6.84 19.99 -7.20
C GLU A 723 7.14 18.82 -8.16
N GLU A 724 6.10 18.20 -8.73
CA GLU A 724 6.25 17.12 -9.72
C GLU A 724 6.81 17.64 -11.05
N LEU A 725 6.47 18.86 -11.48
CA LEU A 725 7.06 19.50 -12.68
C LEU A 725 8.57 19.73 -12.51
N GLY A 726 8.97 20.36 -11.39
CA GLY A 726 10.38 20.58 -11.06
C GLY A 726 11.17 19.28 -10.95
N THR A 727 10.57 18.28 -10.29
CA THR A 727 11.12 16.93 -10.18
C THR A 727 11.32 16.27 -11.55
N GLY A 728 10.37 16.44 -12.48
CA GLY A 728 10.50 15.95 -13.86
C GLY A 728 11.62 16.63 -14.66
N ILE A 729 11.77 17.96 -14.51
CA ILE A 729 12.89 18.72 -15.10
C ILE A 729 14.23 18.22 -14.53
N ILE A 730 14.34 18.07 -13.20
CA ILE A 730 15.54 17.52 -12.54
C ILE A 730 15.89 16.14 -13.08
N GLN A 731 14.90 15.26 -13.30
CA GLN A 731 15.16 13.92 -13.85
C GLN A 731 15.75 13.96 -15.27
N GLN A 732 15.33 14.88 -16.14
CA GLN A 732 15.90 15.00 -17.49
C GLN A 732 17.37 15.42 -17.50
N TYR A 733 17.81 16.18 -16.49
CA TYR A 733 19.17 16.69 -16.36
C TYR A 733 20.11 15.80 -15.53
N ARG A 734 19.63 14.65 -15.03
CA ARG A 734 20.51 13.63 -14.42
C ARG A 734 21.25 12.82 -15.49
N ALA A 735 22.57 12.72 -15.34
CA ALA A 735 23.42 11.91 -16.22
C ALA A 735 22.99 10.44 -16.32
N GLU A 736 22.44 9.87 -15.25
CA GLU A 736 21.98 8.47 -15.19
C GLU A 736 20.83 8.14 -16.16
N ASN A 737 20.00 9.13 -16.51
CA ASN A 737 18.75 8.90 -17.24
C ASN A 737 18.90 8.89 -18.78
N ASN A 738 20.10 9.16 -19.31
CA ASN A 738 20.44 9.07 -20.74
C ASN A 738 19.47 9.80 -21.70
N VAL A 739 18.74 10.83 -21.24
CA VAL A 739 17.80 11.60 -22.07
C VAL A 739 18.58 12.43 -23.10
N PRO A 740 18.32 12.28 -24.42
CA PRO A 740 18.96 13.08 -25.46
C PRO A 740 18.69 14.57 -25.25
N GLU A 741 19.69 15.42 -25.53
CA GLU A 741 19.62 16.85 -25.20
C GLU A 741 18.48 17.56 -25.95
N SER A 742 18.21 17.15 -27.19
CA SER A 742 17.08 17.59 -28.02
C SER A 742 15.70 17.21 -27.49
N SER A 743 15.61 16.36 -26.46
CA SER A 743 14.36 15.93 -25.81
C SER A 743 14.13 16.57 -24.44
N ARG A 744 15.10 17.35 -23.93
CA ARG A 744 15.02 18.04 -22.62
C ARG A 744 14.33 19.40 -22.77
N VAL A 745 13.70 19.89 -21.69
CA VAL A 745 13.22 21.29 -21.63
C VAL A 745 14.43 22.24 -21.71
N PRO A 746 14.48 23.21 -22.65
CA PRO A 746 15.60 24.16 -22.75
C PRO A 746 15.79 24.97 -21.47
N MET A 747 17.04 25.18 -21.06
CA MET A 747 17.38 25.87 -19.80
C MET A 747 16.74 27.26 -19.66
N SER A 748 16.70 28.04 -20.75
CA SER A 748 16.03 29.34 -20.78
C SER A 748 14.54 29.26 -20.46
N GLN A 749 13.85 28.22 -20.93
CA GLN A 749 12.44 27.97 -20.61
C GLN A 749 12.25 27.54 -19.14
N VAL A 750 13.19 26.77 -18.58
CA VAL A 750 13.21 26.41 -17.15
C VAL A 750 13.39 27.64 -16.27
N VAL A 751 14.31 28.55 -16.62
CA VAL A 751 14.57 29.81 -15.90
C VAL A 751 13.37 30.76 -15.97
N LEU A 752 12.74 30.90 -17.14
CA LEU A 752 11.51 31.69 -17.31
C LEU A 752 10.35 31.13 -16.47
N PHE A 753 10.10 29.82 -16.55
CA PHE A 753 9.07 29.14 -15.76
C PHE A 753 9.23 29.38 -14.25
N TRP A 754 10.44 29.20 -13.71
CA TRP A 754 10.67 29.43 -12.29
C TRP A 754 10.62 30.92 -11.91
N SER A 755 11.02 31.82 -12.81
CA SER A 755 10.88 33.27 -12.59
C SER A 755 9.41 33.68 -12.47
N GLU A 756 8.53 33.17 -13.36
CA GLU A 756 7.08 33.39 -13.27
C GLU A 756 6.51 32.82 -11.96
N VAL A 757 6.79 31.55 -11.66
CA VAL A 757 6.29 30.86 -10.45
C VAL A 757 6.72 31.56 -9.15
N LEU A 758 7.98 31.99 -9.05
CA LEU A 758 8.54 32.66 -7.88
C LEU A 758 8.15 34.15 -7.79
N SER A 759 7.70 34.77 -8.88
CA SER A 759 7.02 36.08 -8.82
C SER A 759 5.55 35.97 -8.40
N GLY A 760 4.97 34.77 -8.52
CA GLY A 760 3.56 34.48 -8.30
C GLY A 760 3.15 34.16 -6.86
N PRO A 761 1.93 33.60 -6.67
CA PRO A 761 1.35 33.38 -5.34
C PRO A 761 2.02 32.30 -4.49
N LEU A 762 3.05 31.60 -4.98
CA LEU A 762 3.82 30.63 -4.19
C LEU A 762 4.44 31.26 -2.92
N ASN A 763 4.86 32.53 -2.99
CA ASN A 763 5.37 33.26 -1.83
C ASN A 763 4.32 33.43 -0.72
N ARG A 764 3.04 33.62 -1.09
CA ARG A 764 1.93 33.67 -0.13
C ARG A 764 1.70 32.29 0.51
N ALA A 765 1.83 31.21 -0.26
CA ALA A 765 1.71 29.84 0.24
C ALA A 765 2.84 29.48 1.23
N LEU A 766 4.08 29.92 0.99
CA LEU A 766 5.21 29.78 1.92
C LEU A 766 4.97 30.51 3.25
N GLN A 767 4.30 31.67 3.22
CA GLN A 767 4.03 32.52 4.39
C GLN A 767 2.68 32.22 5.08
N ASN A 768 1.94 31.19 4.65
CA ASN A 768 0.60 30.90 5.17
C ASN A 768 0.61 30.05 6.46
N GLU A 769 0.89 30.67 7.60
CA GLU A 769 0.94 30.02 8.93
C GLU A 769 -0.34 29.27 9.32
N GLN A 770 -1.50 29.63 8.75
CA GLN A 770 -2.77 28.96 9.03
C GLN A 770 -2.85 27.55 8.42
N HIS A 771 -2.05 27.28 7.39
CA HIS A 771 -2.04 26.00 6.67
C HIS A 771 -0.62 25.40 6.55
N PRO A 772 -0.08 24.82 7.63
CA PRO A 772 1.25 24.23 7.65
C PRO A 772 1.50 23.14 6.57
N THR A 773 0.46 22.42 6.15
CA THR A 773 0.56 21.43 5.06
C THR A 773 0.80 22.06 3.70
N LEU A 774 0.28 23.27 3.47
CA LEU A 774 0.58 24.08 2.27
C LEU A 774 2.01 24.61 2.33
N GLN A 775 2.43 25.17 3.48
CA GLN A 775 3.81 25.64 3.67
C GLN A 775 4.84 24.53 3.46
N THR A 776 4.57 23.32 3.96
CA THR A 776 5.37 22.10 3.68
C THR A 776 5.49 21.86 2.18
N SER A 777 4.37 21.76 1.45
CA SER A 777 4.40 21.49 0.00
C SER A 777 5.04 22.62 -0.81
N ALA A 778 4.95 23.87 -0.35
CA ALA A 778 5.64 24.99 -0.96
C ALA A 778 7.17 24.96 -0.70
N CYS A 779 7.63 24.54 0.48
CA CYS A 779 9.05 24.26 0.73
C CYS A 779 9.56 23.08 -0.11
N ASP A 780 8.74 22.02 -0.23
CA ASP A 780 9.07 20.87 -1.08
C ASP A 780 9.13 21.29 -2.57
N THR A 781 8.24 22.20 -3.02
CA THR A 781 8.29 22.84 -4.34
C THR A 781 9.58 23.62 -4.56
N LEU A 782 10.03 24.46 -3.62
CA LEU A 782 11.32 25.18 -3.72
C LEU A 782 12.51 24.21 -3.90
N SER A 783 12.48 23.05 -3.24
CA SER A 783 13.53 22.03 -3.40
C SER A 783 13.53 21.31 -4.76
N SER A 784 12.53 21.56 -5.61
CA SER A 784 12.40 20.97 -6.96
C SER A 784 12.95 21.88 -8.08
N ILE A 785 13.55 23.02 -7.73
CA ILE A 785 14.26 23.89 -8.68
C ILE A 785 15.58 23.23 -9.11
N LEU A 786 15.83 23.20 -10.42
CA LEU A 786 17.07 22.68 -11.00
C LEU A 786 18.26 23.60 -10.63
N PRO A 787 19.41 23.09 -10.12
CA PRO A 787 20.53 23.94 -9.65
C PRO A 787 21.07 24.90 -10.72
N GLN A 788 21.19 24.43 -11.96
CA GLN A 788 21.67 25.22 -13.11
C GLN A 788 20.69 26.33 -13.51
N ALA A 789 19.39 26.16 -13.23
CA ALA A 789 18.37 27.18 -13.45
C ALA A 789 18.33 28.17 -12.26
N PHE A 790 18.49 27.68 -11.02
CA PHE A 790 18.57 28.53 -9.83
C PHE A 790 19.70 29.56 -9.96
N ALA A 791 20.88 29.12 -10.41
CA ALA A 791 22.04 29.98 -10.68
C ALA A 791 21.80 31.09 -11.74
N GLN A 792 20.72 31.00 -12.53
CA GLN A 792 20.33 31.96 -13.57
C GLN A 792 19.08 32.78 -13.18
N LEU A 793 18.50 32.57 -12.00
CA LEU A 793 17.45 33.43 -11.46
C LEU A 793 18.05 34.76 -10.97
N PRO A 794 17.30 35.87 -10.97
CA PRO A 794 17.77 37.14 -10.42
C PRO A 794 18.20 37.00 -8.94
N ASP A 795 19.27 37.65 -8.53
CA ASP A 795 19.89 37.52 -7.20
C ASP A 795 18.88 37.74 -6.05
N LYS A 796 17.97 38.71 -6.22
CA LYS A 796 16.89 38.99 -5.26
C LYS A 796 15.95 37.80 -5.08
N THR A 797 15.69 37.05 -6.15
CA THR A 797 14.87 35.83 -6.14
C THR A 797 15.62 34.66 -5.50
N GLN A 798 16.92 34.51 -5.77
CA GLN A 798 17.78 33.51 -5.12
C GLN A 798 17.83 33.75 -3.59
N LEU A 799 18.13 34.99 -3.18
CA LEU A 799 18.18 35.41 -1.78
C LEU A 799 16.82 35.28 -1.07
N MET A 800 15.71 35.57 -1.76
CA MET A 800 14.35 35.34 -1.24
C MET A 800 14.12 33.86 -0.91
N CYS A 801 14.47 32.94 -1.82
CA CYS A 801 14.31 31.51 -1.58
C CYS A 801 15.13 31.04 -0.37
N ILE A 802 16.38 31.50 -0.25
CA ILE A 802 17.28 31.17 0.87
C ILE A 802 16.73 31.71 2.19
N THR A 803 16.41 33.00 2.26
CA THR A 803 15.96 33.66 3.50
C THR A 803 14.60 33.16 3.99
N VAL A 804 13.66 32.85 3.09
CA VAL A 804 12.38 32.24 3.45
C VAL A 804 12.57 30.82 3.99
N LEU A 805 13.42 29.99 3.36
CA LEU A 805 13.71 28.65 3.86
C LEU A 805 14.41 28.67 5.23
N LEU A 806 15.40 29.55 5.43
CA LEU A 806 16.04 29.76 6.73
C LEU A 806 15.01 30.16 7.79
N GLY A 807 14.17 31.17 7.52
CA GLY A 807 13.12 31.62 8.43
C GLY A 807 12.12 30.51 8.82
N LEU A 808 11.68 29.70 7.85
CA LEU A 808 10.72 28.62 8.08
C LEU A 808 11.28 27.45 8.92
N THR A 809 12.61 27.35 9.11
CA THR A 809 13.19 26.40 10.07
C THR A 809 12.92 26.75 11.53
N TYR A 810 12.57 28.01 11.83
CA TYR A 810 12.16 28.45 13.16
C TYR A 810 10.65 28.24 13.44
N SER A 811 9.89 27.70 12.47
CA SER A 811 8.47 27.41 12.66
C SER A 811 8.22 26.41 13.80
N GLU A 812 7.26 26.72 14.66
CA GLU A 812 6.75 25.79 15.70
C GLU A 812 6.12 24.52 15.09
N ASN A 813 5.69 24.56 13.81
CA ASN A 813 5.15 23.39 13.16
C ASN A 813 6.25 22.46 12.65
N TYR A 814 6.36 21.27 13.25
CA TYR A 814 7.39 20.29 12.89
C TYR A 814 7.35 19.85 11.42
N LEU A 815 6.20 19.89 10.72
CA LEU A 815 6.11 19.54 9.30
C LEU A 815 6.79 20.60 8.41
N VAL A 816 6.54 21.87 8.71
CA VAL A 816 7.13 23.02 8.01
C VAL A 816 8.64 23.03 8.25
N LYS A 817 9.06 22.93 9.52
CA LYS A 817 10.47 22.80 9.90
C LYS A 817 11.17 21.62 9.22
N THR A 818 10.52 20.45 9.16
CA THR A 818 11.07 19.25 8.49
C THR A 818 11.29 19.50 6.98
N ALA A 819 10.37 20.19 6.31
CA ALA A 819 10.46 20.50 4.88
C ALA A 819 11.48 21.61 4.59
N ALA A 820 11.49 22.69 5.37
CA ALA A 820 12.43 23.79 5.22
C ALA A 820 13.90 23.34 5.42
N VAL A 821 14.18 22.59 6.49
CA VAL A 821 15.50 21.98 6.73
C VAL A 821 15.90 21.03 5.59
N ARG A 822 14.96 20.23 5.07
CA ARG A 822 15.20 19.37 3.90
C ARG A 822 15.56 20.17 2.64
N ALA A 823 14.89 21.29 2.39
CA ALA A 823 15.13 22.13 1.22
C ALA A 823 16.50 22.80 1.28
N LEU A 824 16.92 23.32 2.45
CA LEU A 824 18.30 23.78 2.67
C LEU A 824 19.32 22.66 2.46
N GLY A 825 19.03 21.45 2.94
CA GLY A 825 19.81 20.24 2.66
C GLY A 825 19.83 19.78 1.19
N VAL A 826 19.04 20.39 0.31
CA VAL A 826 19.14 20.24 -1.16
C VAL A 826 19.92 21.43 -1.76
N TYR A 827 19.67 22.65 -1.31
CA TYR A 827 20.35 23.86 -1.80
C TYR A 827 21.87 23.84 -1.50
N ILE A 828 22.29 23.19 -0.41
CA ILE A 828 23.71 22.99 -0.09
C ILE A 828 24.48 22.14 -1.12
N LEU A 829 23.77 21.45 -2.02
CA LEU A 829 24.35 20.69 -3.15
C LEU A 829 24.42 21.53 -4.43
N PHE A 830 23.91 22.77 -4.45
CA PHE A 830 23.90 23.62 -5.66
C PHE A 830 25.29 24.22 -5.89
N PRO A 831 25.91 24.09 -7.08
CA PRO A 831 27.25 24.62 -7.36
C PRO A 831 27.41 26.12 -7.06
N CYS A 832 26.38 26.93 -7.32
CA CYS A 832 26.38 28.36 -7.05
C CYS A 832 26.23 28.76 -5.56
N LEU A 833 25.88 27.82 -4.67
CA LEU A 833 25.65 28.09 -3.24
C LEU A 833 26.64 27.36 -2.32
N ARG A 834 27.14 26.20 -2.74
CA ARG A 834 28.09 25.40 -1.95
C ARG A 834 29.42 26.10 -1.69
N GLU A 835 29.81 27.02 -2.56
CA GLU A 835 31.06 27.79 -2.50
C GLU A 835 30.87 29.12 -1.72
N ASP A 836 29.63 29.51 -1.39
CA ASP A 836 29.33 30.61 -0.48
C ASP A 836 29.45 30.14 0.98
N VAL A 837 30.60 30.45 1.60
CA VAL A 837 30.90 30.10 3.00
C VAL A 837 29.89 30.69 4.00
N MET A 838 29.26 31.84 3.70
CA MET A 838 28.23 32.42 4.57
C MET A 838 26.94 31.61 4.50
N PHE A 839 26.47 31.26 3.30
CA PHE A 839 25.31 30.37 3.13
C PHE A 839 25.57 28.98 3.75
N VAL A 840 26.77 28.42 3.56
CA VAL A 840 27.18 27.15 4.20
C VAL A 840 27.13 27.27 5.72
N ALA A 841 27.62 28.37 6.30
CA ALA A 841 27.65 28.59 7.74
C ALA A 841 26.24 28.80 8.34
N ASP A 842 25.38 29.58 7.72
CA ASP A 842 24.00 29.79 8.17
C ASP A 842 23.17 28.50 8.04
N THR A 843 23.34 27.77 6.95
CA THR A 843 22.72 26.45 6.75
C THR A 843 23.22 25.44 7.79
N ALA A 844 24.52 25.42 8.10
CA ALA A 844 25.07 24.57 9.14
C ALA A 844 24.49 24.92 10.52
N ASN A 845 24.52 26.18 10.96
CA ASN A 845 23.95 26.60 12.26
C ASN A 845 22.46 26.23 12.37
N THR A 846 21.70 26.42 11.29
CA THR A 846 20.29 26.04 11.18
C THR A 846 20.07 24.53 11.34
N ILE A 847 20.87 23.72 10.65
CA ILE A 847 20.83 22.25 10.76
C ILE A 847 21.22 21.78 12.16
N LEU A 848 22.20 22.43 12.81
CA LEU A 848 22.62 22.11 14.18
C LEU A 848 21.50 22.38 15.20
N ALA A 849 20.77 23.48 15.07
CA ALA A 849 19.59 23.75 15.90
C ALA A 849 18.48 22.70 15.66
N ALA A 850 18.25 22.30 14.40
CA ALA A 850 17.27 21.28 14.05
C ALA A 850 17.66 19.85 14.48
N LEU A 851 18.94 19.58 14.75
CA LEU A 851 19.41 18.31 15.34
C LEU A 851 19.05 18.15 16.82
N ASP A 852 18.79 19.24 17.54
CA ASP A 852 18.33 19.21 18.94
C ASP A 852 16.79 19.37 19.08
N ASP A 853 16.05 19.35 17.97
CA ASP A 853 14.58 19.47 17.96
C ASP A 853 13.88 18.26 18.61
N ARG A 854 12.74 18.50 19.27
CA ARG A 854 11.94 17.48 19.96
C ARG A 854 11.42 16.39 18.99
N SER A 855 11.10 16.75 17.75
CA SER A 855 10.53 15.88 16.74
C SER A 855 11.59 14.97 16.09
N PRO A 856 11.44 13.63 16.15
CA PRO A 856 12.38 12.71 15.50
C PRO A 856 12.34 12.80 13.97
N ASN A 857 11.29 13.38 13.37
CA ASN A 857 11.21 13.63 11.94
C ASN A 857 12.08 14.83 11.53
N VAL A 858 12.07 15.91 12.34
CA VAL A 858 12.95 17.07 12.14
C VAL A 858 14.41 16.61 12.28
N ARG A 859 14.78 15.95 13.38
CA ARG A 859 16.16 15.45 13.59
C ARG A 859 16.62 14.51 12.48
N ALA A 860 15.74 13.67 11.93
CA ALA A 860 16.09 12.79 10.82
C ALA A 860 16.37 13.54 9.50
N LYS A 861 15.66 14.65 9.22
CA LYS A 861 15.97 15.51 8.08
C LYS A 861 17.14 16.46 8.34
N ALA A 862 17.35 16.91 9.57
CA ALA A 862 18.54 17.66 9.97
C ALA A 862 19.80 16.80 9.82
N ALA A 863 19.81 15.55 10.31
CA ALA A 863 20.94 14.63 10.13
C ALA A 863 21.22 14.29 8.66
N TRP A 864 20.18 14.10 7.84
CA TRP A 864 20.34 13.92 6.39
C TRP A 864 20.96 15.16 5.73
N SER A 865 20.49 16.35 6.09
CA SER A 865 21.00 17.62 5.56
C SER A 865 22.43 17.92 6.02
N LEU A 866 22.79 17.57 7.26
CA LEU A 866 24.17 17.64 7.75
C LEU A 866 25.07 16.69 6.96
N GLY A 867 24.59 15.47 6.66
CA GLY A 867 25.25 14.55 5.77
C GLY A 867 25.59 15.21 4.44
N ASN A 868 24.57 15.67 3.70
CA ASN A 868 24.74 16.35 2.41
C ASN A 868 25.73 17.53 2.49
N LEU A 869 25.61 18.38 3.51
CA LEU A 869 26.53 19.50 3.74
C LEU A 869 27.97 19.01 3.92
N THR A 870 28.21 17.94 4.69
CA THR A 870 29.56 17.39 4.85
C THR A 870 30.09 16.65 3.62
N ASP A 871 29.23 16.12 2.74
CA ASP A 871 29.66 15.63 1.42
C ASP A 871 30.14 16.82 0.57
N THR A 872 29.37 17.92 0.59
CA THR A 872 29.73 19.17 -0.09
C THR A 872 31.08 19.72 0.38
N LEU A 873 31.40 19.67 1.68
CA LEU A 873 32.71 20.08 2.19
C LEU A 873 33.86 19.26 1.57
N ILE A 874 33.69 17.95 1.42
CA ILE A 874 34.70 17.08 0.78
C ILE A 874 34.81 17.38 -0.72
N VAL A 875 33.69 17.55 -1.44
CA VAL A 875 33.74 17.89 -2.86
C VAL A 875 34.42 19.24 -3.10
N ASN A 876 34.17 20.25 -2.25
CA ASN A 876 34.86 21.54 -2.36
C ASN A 876 36.35 21.45 -1.98
N MET A 877 36.71 20.64 -0.98
CA MET A 877 38.11 20.35 -0.64
C MET A 877 38.86 19.68 -1.81
N GLU A 878 38.17 18.82 -2.58
CA GLU A 878 38.71 18.17 -3.79
C GLU A 878 38.73 19.10 -5.02
N SER A 879 37.77 20.03 -5.18
CA SER A 879 37.64 20.85 -6.40
C SER A 879 38.10 22.31 -6.32
N VAL A 880 38.08 22.92 -5.12
CA VAL A 880 38.47 24.32 -4.86
C VAL A 880 39.83 24.37 -4.16
N GLY A 881 40.13 23.39 -3.31
CA GLY A 881 41.41 23.26 -2.61
C GLY A 881 41.39 23.79 -1.18
N VAL A 882 42.56 24.14 -0.66
CA VAL A 882 42.79 24.43 0.77
C VAL A 882 42.14 25.76 1.20
N ASP A 883 42.01 26.73 0.31
CA ASP A 883 41.51 28.08 0.62
C ASP A 883 40.09 28.03 1.23
N PHE A 884 39.19 27.24 0.65
CA PHE A 884 37.84 26.99 1.19
C PHE A 884 37.85 26.31 2.58
N GLN A 885 38.88 25.50 2.86
CA GLN A 885 39.11 24.85 4.15
C GLN A 885 39.70 25.83 5.20
N GLU A 886 40.14 27.03 4.77
CA GLU A 886 40.64 28.11 5.62
C GLU A 886 39.60 29.18 5.95
N GLU A 887 38.67 29.47 5.05
CA GLU A 887 37.55 30.38 5.31
C GLU A 887 36.51 29.81 6.30
N LEU A 888 36.42 28.48 6.41
CA LEU A 888 35.47 27.80 7.30
C LEU A 888 35.87 27.86 8.79
N SER A 889 34.98 28.39 9.62
CA SER A 889 35.21 28.60 11.06
C SER A 889 35.46 27.29 11.83
N ASP A 890 36.62 27.17 12.46
CA ASP A 890 36.95 26.12 13.44
C ASP A 890 35.86 25.91 14.51
N MET A 891 35.22 26.99 14.98
CA MET A 891 34.16 26.90 15.99
C MET A 891 32.88 26.26 15.43
N LEU A 892 32.60 26.44 14.14
CA LEU A 892 31.49 25.77 13.46
C LEU A 892 31.81 24.28 13.25
N LEU A 893 33.00 23.96 12.73
CA LEU A 893 33.45 22.57 12.52
C LEU A 893 33.45 21.77 13.83
N LEU A 894 33.90 22.37 14.93
CA LEU A 894 33.83 21.79 16.28
C LEU A 894 32.38 21.48 16.71
N LYS A 895 31.46 22.44 16.54
CA LYS A 895 30.03 22.24 16.87
C LYS A 895 29.39 21.17 15.99
N MET A 896 29.75 21.10 14.70
CA MET A 896 29.26 20.09 13.78
C MET A 896 29.71 18.68 14.18
N LEU A 897 30.99 18.51 14.52
CA LEU A 897 31.53 17.25 15.02
C LEU A 897 30.81 16.82 16.30
N GLN A 898 30.67 17.71 17.28
CA GLN A 898 29.97 17.44 18.54
C GLN A 898 28.48 17.09 18.33
N ALA A 899 27.77 17.80 17.44
CA ALA A 899 26.36 17.52 17.16
C ALA A 899 26.17 16.20 16.40
N ALA A 900 27.03 15.89 15.42
CA ALA A 900 27.02 14.61 14.73
C ALA A 900 27.33 13.44 15.70
N THR A 901 28.27 13.62 16.64
CA THR A 901 28.55 12.64 17.70
C THR A 901 27.32 12.41 18.58
N ARG A 902 26.65 13.48 19.04
CA ARG A 902 25.38 13.36 19.79
C ARG A 902 24.27 12.68 18.98
N ALA A 903 24.09 13.07 17.71
CA ALA A 903 23.07 12.51 16.82
C ALA A 903 23.30 11.03 16.47
N SER A 904 24.55 10.55 16.56
CA SER A 904 24.87 9.12 16.37
C SER A 904 24.24 8.21 17.45
N ALA A 905 23.87 8.75 18.62
CA ALA A 905 23.22 7.99 19.69
C ALA A 905 21.70 7.78 19.49
N ASP A 906 21.05 8.50 18.57
CA ASP A 906 19.59 8.42 18.33
C ASP A 906 19.22 7.21 17.45
N LYS A 907 17.95 7.13 17.04
CA LYS A 907 17.37 6.07 16.20
C LYS A 907 18.02 6.04 14.82
N ASP A 908 18.02 4.87 14.20
CA ASP A 908 18.77 4.54 12.98
C ASP A 908 18.53 5.48 11.77
N ARG A 909 17.37 6.14 11.66
CA ARG A 909 17.12 7.18 10.64
C ARG A 909 17.97 8.45 10.83
N VAL A 910 18.25 8.82 12.06
CA VAL A 910 19.12 9.94 12.44
C VAL A 910 20.57 9.46 12.39
N LYS A 911 20.87 8.39 13.14
CA LYS A 911 22.21 7.79 13.32
C LYS A 911 22.91 7.47 11.99
N SER A 912 22.21 6.87 11.02
CA SER A 912 22.84 6.54 9.71
C SER A 912 23.43 7.76 9.02
N ASN A 913 22.73 8.89 8.98
CA ASN A 913 23.24 10.11 8.36
C ASN A 913 24.27 10.82 9.27
N ALA A 914 24.07 10.79 10.59
CA ALA A 914 25.01 11.36 11.56
C ALA A 914 26.40 10.69 11.50
N VAL A 915 26.50 9.37 11.39
CA VAL A 915 27.80 8.69 11.26
C VAL A 915 28.47 8.96 9.90
N ARG A 916 27.69 9.16 8.83
CA ARG A 916 28.21 9.59 7.53
C ARG A 916 28.87 10.98 7.65
N ALA A 917 28.19 11.92 8.32
CA ALA A 917 28.72 13.24 8.60
C ALA A 917 29.99 13.22 9.47
N LEU A 918 30.08 12.33 10.46
CA LEU A 918 31.31 12.15 11.26
C LEU A 918 32.51 11.75 10.42
N GLY A 919 32.36 10.77 9.52
CA GLY A 919 33.46 10.32 8.66
C GLY A 919 33.98 11.41 7.73
N ASN A 920 33.07 12.18 7.14
CA ASN A 920 33.41 13.33 6.30
C ASN A 920 34.07 14.46 7.10
N LEU A 921 33.56 14.80 8.29
CA LEU A 921 34.19 15.82 9.15
C LEU A 921 35.59 15.40 9.61
N LEU A 922 35.79 14.14 10.00
CA LEU A 922 37.11 13.62 10.36
C LEU A 922 38.08 13.62 9.16
N HIS A 923 37.58 13.43 7.94
CA HIS A 923 38.36 13.59 6.71
C HIS A 923 38.75 15.07 6.46
N PHE A 924 37.86 16.01 6.76
CA PHE A 924 38.00 17.45 6.46
C PHE A 924 38.80 18.27 7.50
N LEU A 925 39.17 17.71 8.66
CA LEU A 925 39.92 18.45 9.69
C LEU A 925 41.42 18.58 9.36
N ARG A 926 41.97 19.79 9.47
CA ARG A 926 43.38 20.12 9.22
C ARG A 926 44.28 19.85 10.44
N GLN A 927 45.57 19.61 10.22
CA GLN A 927 46.59 19.45 11.28
C GLN A 927 46.59 20.61 12.30
N SER A 928 46.33 21.83 11.83
CA SER A 928 46.18 23.05 12.65
C SER A 928 44.98 23.05 13.59
N GLN A 929 43.93 22.29 13.27
CA GLN A 929 42.74 22.10 14.10
C GLN A 929 42.95 20.92 15.06
N LEU A 930 43.47 19.80 14.55
CA LEU A 930 43.70 18.56 15.30
C LEU A 930 44.71 18.71 16.46
N SER A 931 45.71 19.58 16.29
CA SER A 931 46.69 19.93 17.32
C SER A 931 46.13 20.83 18.45
N ARG A 932 44.92 21.40 18.30
CA ARG A 932 44.29 22.23 19.33
C ARG A 932 43.60 21.34 20.37
N ALA A 933 43.95 21.52 21.65
CA ALA A 933 43.38 20.76 22.78
C ALA A 933 41.83 20.73 22.83
N VAL A 934 41.15 21.74 22.26
CA VAL A 934 39.69 21.82 22.18
C VAL A 934 39.09 20.76 21.24
N PHE A 935 39.81 20.34 20.19
CA PHE A 935 39.36 19.32 19.23
C PHE A 935 39.65 17.88 19.68
N GLN A 936 40.65 17.66 20.54
CA GLN A 936 41.14 16.32 20.89
C GLN A 936 40.03 15.40 21.44
N ARG A 937 39.31 15.82 22.50
CA ARG A 937 38.22 14.99 23.08
C ARG A 937 37.04 14.78 22.10
N PRO A 938 36.48 15.82 21.45
CA PRO A 938 35.41 15.64 20.46
C PRO A 938 35.78 14.72 19.28
N LEU A 939 37.05 14.68 18.88
CA LEU A 939 37.56 13.76 17.87
C LEU A 939 37.59 12.31 18.37
N GLU A 940 38.14 12.07 19.57
CA GLU A 940 38.11 10.73 20.14
C GLU A 940 36.68 10.22 20.28
N ASP A 941 35.76 11.06 20.79
CA ASP A 941 34.35 10.70 20.96
C ASP A 941 33.64 10.45 19.62
N ALA A 942 33.99 11.20 18.57
CA ALA A 942 33.52 10.96 17.21
C ALA A 942 33.97 9.58 16.68
N VAL A 943 35.26 9.25 16.76
CA VAL A 943 35.74 7.95 16.28
C VAL A 943 35.20 6.80 17.14
N ARG A 944 35.19 6.96 18.47
CA ARG A 944 34.61 6.00 19.44
C ARG A 944 33.12 5.74 19.16
N ALA A 945 32.37 6.75 18.72
CA ALA A 945 30.99 6.58 18.27
C ALA A 945 30.87 5.81 16.93
N LEU A 946 31.77 6.04 15.97
CA LEU A 946 31.83 5.25 14.72
C LEU A 946 32.14 3.78 15.01
N VAL A 947 33.19 3.50 15.80
CA VAL A 947 33.61 2.17 16.22
C VAL A 947 32.46 1.42 16.91
N LYS A 948 31.83 2.04 17.92
CA LYS A 948 30.65 1.48 18.61
C LYS A 948 29.50 1.20 17.64
N THR A 949 29.31 2.03 16.61
CA THR A 949 28.25 1.83 15.61
C THR A 949 28.55 0.66 14.67
N VAL A 950 29.81 0.48 14.25
CA VAL A 950 30.25 -0.68 13.46
C VAL A 950 30.02 -2.00 14.21
N GLN A 951 30.31 -2.03 15.51
CA GLN A 951 30.09 -3.18 16.38
C GLN A 951 28.60 -3.47 16.66
N SER A 952 27.75 -2.45 16.70
CA SER A 952 26.36 -2.55 17.17
C SER A 952 25.42 -3.41 16.31
N GLU A 953 24.31 -3.85 16.91
CA GLU A 953 23.17 -4.51 16.23
C GLU A 953 22.28 -3.55 15.40
N ALA A 954 22.77 -2.35 15.08
CA ALA A 954 22.03 -1.41 14.24
C ALA A 954 21.77 -1.97 12.83
N THR A 955 20.77 -1.40 12.15
CA THR A 955 20.40 -1.80 10.78
C THR A 955 21.60 -1.78 9.83
N MET A 956 21.61 -2.66 8.82
CA MET A 956 22.77 -2.81 7.93
C MET A 956 23.15 -1.51 7.20
N LYS A 957 22.19 -0.60 6.91
CA LYS A 957 22.50 0.75 6.38
C LYS A 957 23.29 1.62 7.37
N VAL A 958 22.99 1.56 8.67
CA VAL A 958 23.78 2.25 9.71
C VAL A 958 25.19 1.70 9.75
N ARG A 959 25.35 0.36 9.80
CA ARG A 959 26.67 -0.28 9.88
C ARG A 959 27.51 -0.04 8.62
N TRP A 960 26.88 -0.04 7.44
CA TRP A 960 27.48 0.32 6.16
C TRP A 960 27.99 1.77 6.16
N ASN A 961 27.15 2.72 6.58
CA ASN A 961 27.55 4.13 6.70
C ASN A 961 28.69 4.30 7.72
N ALA A 962 28.72 3.54 8.82
CA ALA A 962 29.78 3.62 9.83
C ALA A 962 31.12 3.02 9.36
N CYS A 963 31.10 1.90 8.61
CA CYS A 963 32.31 1.35 7.99
C CYS A 963 32.86 2.31 6.93
N TYR A 964 31.99 2.88 6.09
CA TYR A 964 32.36 3.92 5.13
C TYR A 964 32.94 5.17 5.82
N ALA A 965 32.35 5.59 6.94
CA ALA A 965 32.81 6.74 7.70
C ALA A 965 34.20 6.56 8.33
N LEU A 966 34.52 5.36 8.87
CA LEU A 966 35.89 5.04 9.29
C LEU A 966 36.86 5.06 8.10
N GLY A 967 36.44 4.53 6.94
CA GLY A 967 37.22 4.60 5.70
C GLY A 967 37.52 6.04 5.27
N ASN A 968 36.53 6.95 5.28
CA ASN A 968 36.76 8.37 4.99
C ASN A 968 37.65 9.04 6.04
N ALA A 969 37.46 8.76 7.33
CA ALA A 969 38.34 9.30 8.37
C ALA A 969 39.80 8.88 8.14
N PHE A 970 40.06 7.61 7.80
CA PHE A 970 41.41 7.11 7.52
C PHE A 970 42.09 7.74 6.28
N ARG A 971 41.36 8.48 5.43
CA ARG A 971 41.97 9.24 4.32
C ARG A 971 42.72 10.49 4.78
N ASN A 972 42.50 10.95 6.01
CA ASN A 972 43.16 12.14 6.54
C ASN A 972 44.56 11.81 7.11
N PRO A 973 45.66 12.23 6.47
CA PRO A 973 47.02 11.96 6.95
C PRO A 973 47.37 12.71 8.23
N ALA A 974 46.56 13.70 8.62
CA ALA A 974 46.72 14.46 9.87
C ALA A 974 46.16 13.70 11.09
N LEU A 975 45.44 12.58 10.90
CA LEU A 975 45.08 11.66 11.99
C LEU A 975 46.25 10.71 12.28
N SER A 976 46.81 10.81 13.48
CA SER A 976 47.92 9.97 13.97
C SER A 976 47.47 8.53 14.29
N LEU A 977 47.09 7.75 13.25
CA LEU A 977 46.63 6.36 13.34
C LEU A 977 47.64 5.39 13.96
N ASP A 978 48.91 5.77 13.94
CA ASP A 978 50.06 5.09 14.56
C ASP A 978 50.02 5.17 16.10
N SER A 979 49.70 6.35 16.65
CA SER A 979 49.77 6.65 18.09
C SER A 979 48.42 6.83 18.79
N ALA A 980 47.32 6.97 18.04
CA ALA A 980 46.00 7.19 18.61
C ALA A 980 45.46 5.96 19.36
N THR A 981 45.04 6.15 20.61
CA THR A 981 44.54 5.08 21.49
C THR A 981 43.34 4.32 20.91
N TRP A 982 42.46 4.99 20.18
CA TRP A 982 41.29 4.40 19.52
C TRP A 982 41.60 3.63 18.22
N SER A 983 42.83 3.71 17.70
CA SER A 983 43.23 3.07 16.43
C SER A 983 43.03 1.55 16.48
N GLY A 984 43.48 0.91 17.57
CA GLY A 984 43.35 -0.54 17.77
C GLY A 984 41.88 -1.02 17.72
N ASP A 985 40.98 -0.32 18.43
CA ASP A 985 39.56 -0.63 18.45
C ASP A 985 38.91 -0.48 17.07
N ALA A 986 39.33 0.51 16.29
CA ALA A 986 38.81 0.76 14.94
C ALA A 986 39.21 -0.35 13.96
N PHE A 987 40.49 -0.73 13.91
CA PHE A 987 40.94 -1.85 13.08
C PHE A 987 40.29 -3.17 13.52
N SER A 988 40.29 -3.47 14.83
CA SER A 988 39.66 -4.68 15.39
C SER A 988 38.18 -4.80 15.00
N SER A 989 37.44 -3.70 15.06
CA SER A 989 36.02 -3.66 14.68
C SER A 989 35.78 -3.91 13.20
N LEU A 990 36.62 -3.34 12.32
CA LEU A 990 36.55 -3.55 10.88
C LEU A 990 36.94 -4.99 10.49
N CYS A 991 37.93 -5.57 11.17
CA CYS A 991 38.35 -6.98 11.04
C CYS A 991 37.23 -7.95 11.46
N HIS A 992 36.58 -7.70 12.59
CA HIS A 992 35.43 -8.48 13.04
C HIS A 992 34.24 -8.38 12.06
N VAL A 993 33.99 -7.20 11.49
CA VAL A 993 32.84 -6.99 10.58
C VAL A 993 33.08 -7.53 9.17
N VAL A 994 34.30 -7.48 8.63
CA VAL A 994 34.61 -8.05 7.30
C VAL A 994 34.53 -9.58 7.28
N THR A 995 34.80 -10.22 8.42
CA THR A 995 34.71 -11.68 8.61
C THR A 995 33.29 -12.16 8.98
N SER A 996 32.65 -11.55 9.99
CA SER A 996 31.41 -12.10 10.59
C SER A 996 30.08 -11.57 10.00
N CYS A 997 30.08 -10.44 9.30
CA CYS A 997 28.82 -9.79 8.91
C CYS A 997 28.15 -10.48 7.72
N LYS A 998 26.90 -10.93 7.88
CA LYS A 998 26.15 -11.64 6.82
C LYS A 998 25.86 -10.80 5.57
N ASN A 999 25.78 -9.47 5.69
CA ASN A 999 25.48 -8.58 4.56
C ASN A 999 26.76 -8.20 3.80
N PHE A 1000 26.84 -8.57 2.52
CA PHE A 1000 28.06 -8.40 1.73
C PHE A 1000 28.36 -6.93 1.44
N LYS A 1001 27.35 -6.05 1.36
CA LYS A 1001 27.60 -4.59 1.24
C LYS A 1001 28.37 -4.04 2.45
N VAL A 1002 28.03 -4.47 3.67
CA VAL A 1002 28.76 -4.05 4.90
C VAL A 1002 30.18 -4.61 4.86
N ARG A 1003 30.37 -5.90 4.51
CA ARG A 1003 31.71 -6.50 4.33
C ARG A 1003 32.56 -5.72 3.31
N ILE A 1004 32.00 -5.33 2.17
CA ILE A 1004 32.66 -4.52 1.13
C ILE A 1004 33.17 -3.19 1.69
N LYS A 1005 32.34 -2.41 2.40
CA LYS A 1005 32.80 -1.13 2.97
C LYS A 1005 33.81 -1.32 4.11
N SER A 1006 33.72 -2.42 4.86
CA SER A 1006 34.71 -2.77 5.90
C SER A 1006 36.07 -3.12 5.28
N ALA A 1007 36.10 -3.96 4.24
CA ALA A 1007 37.29 -4.29 3.47
C ALA A 1007 37.91 -3.05 2.81
N ALA A 1008 37.09 -2.18 2.23
CA ALA A 1008 37.55 -0.93 1.64
C ALA A 1008 38.20 0.00 2.67
N ALA A 1009 37.62 0.14 3.87
CA ALA A 1009 38.19 0.97 4.94
C ALA A 1009 39.56 0.45 5.43
N LEU A 1010 39.72 -0.88 5.54
CA LEU A 1010 41.01 -1.51 5.89
C LEU A 1010 42.11 -1.27 4.84
N ALA A 1011 41.74 -0.90 3.61
CA ALA A 1011 42.64 -0.62 2.48
C ALA A 1011 42.90 0.88 2.23
N VAL A 1012 42.48 1.77 3.15
CA VAL A 1012 42.72 3.22 3.03
C VAL A 1012 44.10 3.67 3.54
N PRO A 1013 44.60 3.23 4.71
CA PRO A 1013 45.83 3.79 5.28
C PRO A 1013 47.05 3.58 4.37
N SER A 1014 47.69 4.67 3.95
CA SER A 1014 48.72 4.68 2.91
C SER A 1014 50.14 4.33 3.39
N SER A 1015 50.35 4.13 4.69
CA SER A 1015 51.67 3.79 5.25
C SER A 1015 51.58 2.66 6.28
N ARG A 1016 52.68 1.91 6.44
CA ARG A 1016 52.75 0.78 7.37
C ARG A 1016 52.50 1.18 8.83
N GLY A 1017 52.98 2.36 9.26
CA GLY A 1017 52.85 2.83 10.64
C GLY A 1017 51.40 3.01 11.09
N CYS A 1018 50.51 3.41 10.16
CA CYS A 1018 49.08 3.58 10.44
C CYS A 1018 48.38 2.28 10.87
N TYR A 1019 48.93 1.11 10.55
CA TYR A 1019 48.41 -0.19 10.98
C TYR A 1019 48.92 -0.63 12.36
N GLY A 1020 49.75 0.18 13.03
CA GLY A 1020 50.31 -0.11 14.35
C GLY A 1020 51.42 -1.16 14.33
N ASP A 1021 51.43 -2.01 15.35
CA ASP A 1021 52.39 -3.10 15.57
C ASP A 1021 52.31 -4.25 14.53
N MET A 1022 53.17 -5.27 14.69
CA MET A 1022 53.20 -6.45 13.81
C MET A 1022 51.95 -7.33 13.98
N GLU A 1023 51.43 -7.48 15.21
CA GLU A 1023 50.26 -8.32 15.49
C GLU A 1023 48.99 -7.77 14.85
N ARG A 1024 48.76 -6.45 14.97
CA ARG A 1024 47.62 -5.73 14.39
C ARG A 1024 47.63 -5.79 12.88
N PHE A 1025 48.77 -5.51 12.23
CA PHE A 1025 48.90 -5.67 10.78
C PHE A 1025 48.63 -7.11 10.32
N SER A 1026 49.22 -8.09 11.01
CA SER A 1026 48.99 -9.53 10.75
C SER A 1026 47.54 -9.95 11.01
N CYS A 1027 46.83 -9.29 11.93
CA CYS A 1027 45.41 -9.49 12.20
C CYS A 1027 44.53 -8.94 11.06
N VAL A 1028 44.85 -7.76 10.52
CA VAL A 1028 44.16 -7.20 9.34
C VAL A 1028 44.36 -8.11 8.12
N TRP A 1029 45.59 -8.57 7.88
CA TRP A 1029 45.89 -9.54 6.80
C TRP A 1029 45.02 -10.80 6.91
N ARG A 1030 45.09 -11.53 8.03
CA ARG A 1030 44.33 -12.76 8.25
C ARG A 1030 42.82 -12.53 8.14
N SER A 1031 42.31 -11.41 8.68
CA SER A 1031 40.88 -11.08 8.60
C SER A 1031 40.40 -10.86 7.17
N LEU A 1032 41.24 -10.33 6.28
CA LEU A 1032 40.94 -10.17 4.86
C LEU A 1032 41.08 -11.50 4.09
N ALA A 1033 42.06 -12.35 4.43
CA ALA A 1033 42.24 -13.68 3.87
C ALA A 1033 41.05 -14.60 4.18
N THR A 1034 40.72 -14.80 5.46
CA THR A 1034 39.56 -15.58 5.92
C THR A 1034 38.24 -15.02 5.37
N ALA A 1035 38.13 -13.70 5.17
CA ALA A 1035 36.95 -13.10 4.54
C ALA A 1035 36.87 -13.39 3.02
N LEU A 1036 37.99 -13.60 2.35
CA LEU A 1036 38.08 -13.92 0.92
C LEU A 1036 37.78 -15.39 0.64
N GLU A 1037 38.25 -16.30 1.50
CA GLU A 1037 37.83 -17.71 1.52
C GLU A 1037 36.32 -17.81 1.74
N ASN A 1038 35.82 -17.22 2.84
CA ASN A 1038 34.39 -17.19 3.20
C ASN A 1038 33.60 -16.15 2.37
N SER A 1039 33.94 -15.95 1.09
CA SER A 1039 33.23 -15.02 0.19
C SER A 1039 32.22 -15.69 -0.74
N GLU A 1040 32.30 -17.02 -0.88
CA GLU A 1040 31.35 -17.83 -1.67
C GLU A 1040 30.32 -18.54 -0.75
N ASP A 1041 30.62 -18.70 0.55
CA ASP A 1041 29.70 -19.22 1.57
C ASP A 1041 28.62 -18.19 1.95
N THR A 1042 27.50 -18.22 1.23
CA THR A 1042 26.25 -17.55 1.64
C THR A 1042 25.02 -18.44 1.46
N ASN A 1043 24.18 -18.46 2.50
CA ASN A 1043 22.85 -19.08 2.46
C ASN A 1043 21.76 -18.11 1.95
N ASP A 1044 22.11 -16.85 1.66
CA ASP A 1044 21.20 -15.83 1.11
C ASP A 1044 21.52 -15.56 -0.36
N PHE A 1045 20.58 -15.92 -1.23
CA PHE A 1045 20.67 -15.74 -2.68
C PHE A 1045 20.68 -14.25 -3.09
N LEU A 1046 20.08 -13.37 -2.31
CA LEU A 1046 20.02 -11.92 -2.60
C LEU A 1046 21.34 -11.19 -2.32
N GLU A 1047 22.24 -11.81 -1.54
CA GLU A 1047 23.61 -11.35 -1.31
C GLU A 1047 24.59 -11.89 -2.37
N TYR A 1048 24.29 -13.02 -3.03
CA TYR A 1048 25.19 -13.65 -4.02
C TYR A 1048 25.59 -12.70 -5.17
N ARG A 1049 24.69 -11.81 -5.59
CA ARG A 1049 24.97 -10.76 -6.59
C ARG A 1049 26.07 -9.77 -6.18
N TYR A 1050 26.40 -9.67 -4.89
CA TYR A 1050 27.49 -8.85 -4.37
C TYR A 1050 28.79 -9.63 -4.12
N SER A 1051 28.79 -10.97 -4.31
CA SER A 1051 29.99 -11.82 -4.08
C SER A 1051 31.18 -11.41 -4.95
N ALA A 1052 30.94 -11.03 -6.20
CA ALA A 1052 31.99 -10.57 -7.11
C ALA A 1052 32.62 -9.25 -6.65
N SER A 1053 31.79 -8.28 -6.25
CA SER A 1053 32.24 -7.00 -5.69
C SER A 1053 33.01 -7.19 -4.37
N LEU A 1054 32.55 -8.11 -3.51
CA LEU A 1054 33.24 -8.47 -2.27
C LEU A 1054 34.63 -9.08 -2.54
N ARG A 1055 34.71 -10.10 -3.41
CA ARG A 1055 35.98 -10.71 -3.81
C ARG A 1055 36.94 -9.69 -4.44
N HIS A 1056 36.43 -8.79 -5.28
CA HIS A 1056 37.21 -7.71 -5.88
C HIS A 1056 37.78 -6.74 -4.82
N THR A 1057 36.96 -6.28 -3.88
CA THR A 1057 37.40 -5.36 -2.82
C THR A 1057 38.41 -6.01 -1.86
N LEU A 1058 38.18 -7.26 -1.47
CA LEU A 1058 39.11 -8.04 -0.63
C LEU A 1058 40.45 -8.28 -1.33
N SER A 1059 40.43 -8.60 -2.63
CA SER A 1059 41.63 -8.73 -3.45
C SER A 1059 42.42 -7.41 -3.51
N LYS A 1060 41.74 -6.27 -3.75
CA LYS A 1060 42.37 -4.94 -3.72
C LYS A 1060 42.99 -4.63 -2.35
N ALA A 1061 42.31 -5.01 -1.25
CA ALA A 1061 42.80 -4.80 0.11
C ALA A 1061 44.04 -5.63 0.46
N LEU A 1062 44.09 -6.91 0.08
CA LEU A 1062 45.27 -7.75 0.29
C LEU A 1062 46.48 -7.25 -0.52
N LEU A 1063 46.28 -6.84 -1.78
CA LEU A 1063 47.36 -6.25 -2.59
C LEU A 1063 47.86 -4.92 -2.04
N HIS A 1064 46.98 -4.10 -1.43
CA HIS A 1064 47.38 -2.89 -0.71
C HIS A 1064 48.25 -3.19 0.51
N LEU A 1065 47.93 -4.23 1.29
CA LEU A 1065 48.80 -4.64 2.41
C LEU A 1065 50.19 -5.08 1.93
N LEU A 1066 50.29 -5.80 0.80
CA LEU A 1066 51.58 -6.16 0.21
C LEU A 1066 52.36 -4.94 -0.33
N SER A 1067 51.69 -3.89 -0.78
CA SER A 1067 52.35 -2.67 -1.28
C SER A 1067 52.88 -1.76 -0.16
N VAL A 1068 52.30 -1.83 1.05
CA VAL A 1068 52.77 -1.05 2.22
C VAL A 1068 53.64 -1.84 3.22
N SER A 1069 53.60 -3.18 3.23
CA SER A 1069 54.31 -4.04 4.20
C SER A 1069 55.81 -3.76 4.33
N GLN A 1070 56.40 -4.07 5.48
CA GLN A 1070 57.82 -3.91 5.78
C GLN A 1070 58.49 -5.25 6.11
N GLN A 1071 59.82 -5.24 6.21
CA GLN A 1071 60.70 -6.37 6.55
C GLN A 1071 60.15 -7.24 7.71
N GLN A 1072 59.79 -6.59 8.82
CA GLN A 1072 59.21 -7.20 10.02
C GLN A 1072 57.88 -7.97 9.79
N ASP A 1073 57.13 -7.68 8.73
CA ASP A 1073 55.86 -8.36 8.43
C ASP A 1073 56.06 -9.66 7.64
N MET A 1074 57.25 -9.85 7.04
CA MET A 1074 57.53 -10.95 6.10
C MET A 1074 57.35 -12.35 6.70
N PRO A 1075 57.72 -12.65 7.97
CA PRO A 1075 57.46 -13.96 8.57
C PRO A 1075 55.96 -14.32 8.62
N ALA A 1076 55.11 -13.37 9.02
CA ALA A 1076 53.67 -13.59 9.17
C ALA A 1076 52.95 -13.66 7.81
N LEU A 1077 53.34 -12.82 6.85
CA LEU A 1077 52.82 -12.87 5.48
C LEU A 1077 53.25 -14.16 4.78
N GLY A 1078 54.52 -14.54 4.88
CA GLY A 1078 55.05 -15.77 4.29
C GLY A 1078 54.37 -17.02 4.82
N ALA A 1079 54.15 -17.12 6.15
CA ALA A 1079 53.47 -18.26 6.76
C ALA A 1079 52.01 -18.44 6.27
N SER A 1080 51.27 -17.35 6.07
CA SER A 1080 49.92 -17.38 5.50
C SER A 1080 49.93 -17.77 4.01
N LEU A 1081 50.91 -17.29 3.24
CA LEU A 1081 51.02 -17.55 1.80
C LEU A 1081 51.58 -18.94 1.43
N ASP A 1082 52.37 -19.58 2.31
CA ASP A 1082 52.84 -20.97 2.16
C ASP A 1082 51.75 -22.00 2.58
N GLY A 1083 50.79 -21.56 3.40
CA GLY A 1083 49.68 -22.36 3.92
C GLY A 1083 48.56 -22.64 2.92
N GLU A 1084 47.44 -23.18 3.43
CA GLU A 1084 46.26 -23.42 2.59
C GLU A 1084 45.52 -22.13 2.23
N GLU A 1085 45.51 -21.13 3.14
CA GLU A 1085 45.03 -19.75 2.90
C GLU A 1085 45.64 -19.16 1.61
N GLY A 1086 46.97 -19.24 1.50
CA GLY A 1086 47.74 -18.77 0.36
C GLY A 1086 47.26 -19.30 -1.00
N ARG A 1087 46.74 -20.53 -1.07
CA ARG A 1087 46.20 -21.11 -2.32
C ARG A 1087 44.90 -20.43 -2.74
N ALA A 1088 43.98 -20.23 -1.80
CA ALA A 1088 42.72 -19.53 -2.04
C ALA A 1088 42.97 -18.07 -2.44
N ILE A 1089 43.86 -17.38 -1.72
CA ILE A 1089 44.29 -16.02 -2.05
C ILE A 1089 44.87 -15.98 -3.48
N LYS A 1090 45.77 -16.91 -3.84
CA LYS A 1090 46.36 -17.01 -5.19
C LYS A 1090 45.28 -17.11 -6.28
N GLU A 1091 44.33 -18.02 -6.11
CA GLU A 1091 43.22 -18.19 -7.07
C GLU A 1091 42.37 -16.92 -7.25
N HIS A 1092 42.00 -16.26 -6.15
CA HIS A 1092 41.18 -15.05 -6.20
C HIS A 1092 41.95 -13.84 -6.77
N LEU A 1093 43.23 -13.68 -6.42
CA LEU A 1093 44.09 -12.64 -7.02
C LEU A 1093 44.30 -12.87 -8.52
N ILE A 1094 44.50 -14.11 -8.96
CA ILE A 1094 44.55 -14.47 -10.39
C ILE A 1094 43.24 -14.06 -11.10
N LYS A 1095 42.08 -14.33 -10.49
CA LYS A 1095 40.77 -13.92 -11.04
C LYS A 1095 40.64 -12.38 -11.09
N TYR A 1096 41.12 -11.66 -10.06
CA TYR A 1096 41.09 -10.18 -9.97
C TYR A 1096 41.99 -9.47 -10.99
N VAL A 1097 43.22 -9.96 -11.22
CA VAL A 1097 44.18 -9.35 -12.15
C VAL A 1097 43.77 -9.59 -13.62
N ARG A 1098 43.04 -10.68 -13.91
CA ARG A 1098 42.48 -10.95 -15.26
C ARG A 1098 41.22 -10.13 -15.59
N ALA A 1099 40.48 -9.66 -14.59
CA ALA A 1099 39.11 -9.15 -14.81
C ALA A 1099 39.08 -7.76 -15.46
N GLU A 1100 38.69 -7.71 -16.73
CA GLU A 1100 38.13 -6.50 -17.35
C GLU A 1100 36.83 -6.09 -16.63
N GLU A 1101 36.49 -4.80 -16.68
CA GLU A 1101 35.40 -4.24 -15.87
C GLU A 1101 34.04 -4.36 -16.58
N GLY A 1102 33.09 -5.11 -16.03
CA GLY A 1102 31.71 -5.10 -16.51
C GLY A 1102 30.92 -6.41 -16.39
N GLY A 1103 30.70 -6.91 -15.17
CA GLY A 1103 29.56 -7.80 -14.92
C GLY A 1103 28.30 -6.98 -14.67
N GLU A 1104 27.18 -7.29 -15.33
CA GLU A 1104 25.92 -6.53 -15.19
C GLU A 1104 25.30 -6.68 -13.79
N GLY A 1105 25.66 -5.77 -12.88
CA GLY A 1105 24.96 -5.51 -11.63
C GLY A 1105 24.27 -4.15 -11.69
N GLU A 1106 22.99 -4.09 -11.29
CA GLU A 1106 22.16 -2.88 -11.38
C GLU A 1106 22.86 -1.63 -10.79
N GLN A 1107 22.95 -0.59 -11.61
CA GLN A 1107 23.55 0.69 -11.20
C GLN A 1107 22.65 1.41 -10.21
N GLY A 1108 23.19 1.71 -9.04
CA GLY A 1108 22.53 2.55 -8.03
C GLY A 1108 23.55 3.13 -7.06
N GLU A 1109 23.53 4.45 -6.90
CA GLU A 1109 24.40 5.24 -6.01
C GLU A 1109 25.89 5.19 -6.41
N LYS A 1110 26.24 5.82 -7.55
CA LYS A 1110 27.62 6.27 -7.85
C LYS A 1110 27.96 7.47 -6.95
N GLU A 1111 28.53 7.23 -5.77
CA GLU A 1111 29.06 8.29 -4.89
C GLU A 1111 30.54 8.07 -4.54
N ALA A 1112 31.33 9.14 -4.72
CA ALA A 1112 32.69 9.40 -4.22
C ALA A 1112 33.79 8.32 -4.39
N GLY A 1113 34.70 8.58 -5.35
CA GLY A 1113 36.13 8.25 -5.23
C GLY A 1113 36.50 6.77 -5.05
N GLY A 1114 36.31 5.96 -6.09
CA GLY A 1114 36.91 4.63 -6.21
C GLY A 1114 37.64 4.47 -7.55
N ASP A 1115 38.98 4.34 -7.51
CA ASP A 1115 39.79 4.17 -8.72
C ASP A 1115 39.41 2.91 -9.51
N SER A 1116 38.88 3.11 -10.71
CA SER A 1116 38.71 2.11 -11.77
C SER A 1116 40.06 1.79 -12.42
N SER A 1117 40.95 1.18 -11.63
CA SER A 1117 42.28 0.80 -12.08
C SER A 1117 42.19 -0.29 -13.15
N THR A 1118 42.74 -0.05 -14.35
CA THR A 1118 42.74 -1.04 -15.44
C THR A 1118 43.58 -2.27 -15.07
N PRO A 1119 43.37 -3.45 -15.71
CA PRO A 1119 44.22 -4.62 -15.49
C PRO A 1119 45.72 -4.33 -15.64
N GLN A 1120 46.10 -3.45 -16.56
CA GLN A 1120 47.48 -3.00 -16.78
C GLN A 1120 48.01 -2.18 -15.58
N GLN A 1121 47.20 -1.27 -15.02
CA GLN A 1121 47.57 -0.51 -13.81
C GLN A 1121 47.69 -1.42 -12.58
N ARG A 1122 46.81 -2.41 -12.44
CA ARG A 1122 46.89 -3.43 -11.37
C ARG A 1122 48.21 -4.23 -11.45
N VAL A 1123 48.63 -4.60 -12.67
CA VAL A 1123 49.92 -5.26 -12.91
C VAL A 1123 51.13 -4.35 -12.65
N GLY A 1124 51.06 -3.08 -13.05
CA GLY A 1124 52.11 -2.10 -12.74
C GLY A 1124 52.36 -1.94 -11.24
N GLY A 1125 51.28 -1.81 -10.44
CA GLY A 1125 51.38 -1.77 -8.97
C GLY A 1125 51.96 -3.05 -8.35
N LEU A 1126 51.63 -4.23 -8.90
CA LEU A 1126 52.22 -5.51 -8.51
C LEU A 1126 53.72 -5.58 -8.82
N GLN A 1127 54.15 -5.13 -10.00
CA GLN A 1127 55.57 -5.07 -10.39
C GLN A 1127 56.36 -4.11 -9.49
N GLN A 1128 55.82 -2.92 -9.22
CA GLN A 1128 56.44 -1.94 -8.34
C GLN A 1128 56.55 -2.45 -6.89
N THR A 1129 55.53 -3.18 -6.42
CA THR A 1129 55.55 -3.88 -5.12
C THR A 1129 56.63 -4.96 -5.08
N LEU A 1130 56.77 -5.78 -6.13
CA LEU A 1130 57.78 -6.83 -6.21
C LEU A 1130 59.21 -6.27 -6.21
N ILE A 1131 59.47 -5.17 -6.94
CA ILE A 1131 60.78 -4.50 -6.94
C ILE A 1131 61.12 -4.03 -5.51
N ARG A 1132 60.21 -3.29 -4.87
CA ARG A 1132 60.35 -2.79 -3.49
C ARG A 1132 60.67 -3.91 -2.49
N LEU A 1133 59.99 -5.06 -2.59
CA LEU A 1133 60.19 -6.19 -1.68
C LEU A 1133 61.50 -6.95 -1.91
N LYS A 1134 62.03 -6.97 -3.14
CA LYS A 1134 63.36 -7.53 -3.44
C LYS A 1134 64.50 -6.66 -2.89
N GLU A 1135 64.31 -5.34 -2.85
CA GLU A 1135 65.31 -4.37 -2.37
C GLU A 1135 65.42 -4.31 -0.84
N LEU A 1136 64.45 -4.88 -0.10
CA LEU A 1136 64.56 -5.06 1.35
C LEU A 1136 65.72 -5.99 1.71
N LYS A 1137 66.60 -5.55 2.60
CA LYS A 1137 67.54 -6.44 3.32
C LYS A 1137 66.78 -7.03 4.51
N ALA A 1138 66.93 -8.32 4.79
CA ALA A 1138 66.22 -8.98 5.88
C ALA A 1138 67.16 -9.83 6.74
N GLU A 1139 66.79 -10.08 8.00
CA GLU A 1139 67.51 -11.03 8.86
C GLU A 1139 67.07 -12.48 8.60
N ALA A 1140 67.76 -13.47 9.19
CA ALA A 1140 67.68 -14.87 8.75
C ALA A 1140 66.27 -15.51 8.78
N GLU A 1141 65.41 -15.14 9.73
CA GLU A 1141 64.01 -15.63 9.77
C GLU A 1141 63.09 -14.82 8.84
N GLU A 1142 63.37 -13.53 8.65
CA GLU A 1142 62.60 -12.63 7.80
C GLU A 1142 62.86 -12.87 6.32
N GLU A 1143 64.10 -13.18 5.93
CA GLU A 1143 64.49 -13.46 4.55
C GLU A 1143 63.75 -14.69 4.01
N ARG A 1144 63.57 -15.75 4.81
CA ARG A 1144 62.73 -16.90 4.43
C ARG A 1144 61.26 -16.51 4.20
N GLY A 1145 60.71 -15.64 5.04
CA GLY A 1145 59.35 -15.11 4.84
C GLY A 1145 59.24 -14.28 3.56
N LYS A 1146 60.25 -13.44 3.32
CA LYS A 1146 60.38 -12.58 2.14
C LYS A 1146 60.50 -13.40 0.85
N GLU A 1147 61.31 -14.46 0.84
CA GLU A 1147 61.42 -15.40 -0.30
C GLU A 1147 60.05 -15.94 -0.74
N VAL A 1148 59.23 -16.38 0.23
CA VAL A 1148 57.86 -16.87 -0.05
C VAL A 1148 56.96 -15.77 -0.64
N VAL A 1149 56.97 -14.56 -0.04
CA VAL A 1149 56.15 -13.43 -0.53
C VAL A 1149 56.61 -12.98 -1.94
N VAL A 1150 57.91 -12.97 -2.21
CA VAL A 1150 58.50 -12.65 -3.51
C VAL A 1150 58.12 -13.70 -4.56
N GLN A 1151 58.30 -15.00 -4.26
CA GLN A 1151 57.92 -16.08 -5.17
C GLN A 1151 56.41 -16.10 -5.47
N PHE A 1152 55.58 -15.79 -4.48
CA PHE A 1152 54.13 -15.66 -4.65
C PHE A 1152 53.74 -14.56 -5.65
N LEU A 1153 54.40 -13.39 -5.56
CA LEU A 1153 54.19 -12.27 -6.50
C LEU A 1153 54.76 -12.55 -7.89
N GLU A 1154 55.92 -13.21 -7.99
CA GLU A 1154 56.47 -13.66 -9.28
C GLU A 1154 55.55 -14.65 -9.98
N ASP A 1155 55.01 -15.64 -9.25
CA ASP A 1155 54.05 -16.60 -9.77
C ASP A 1155 52.78 -15.93 -10.28
N LEU A 1156 52.25 -14.95 -9.55
CA LEU A 1156 51.07 -14.16 -9.97
C LEU A 1156 51.32 -13.44 -11.30
N LEU A 1157 52.46 -12.73 -11.42
CA LEU A 1157 52.84 -12.02 -12.65
C LEU A 1157 53.10 -12.99 -13.81
N ARG A 1158 53.79 -14.10 -13.55
CA ARG A 1158 54.10 -15.13 -14.55
C ARG A 1158 52.84 -15.81 -15.09
N LEU A 1159 51.89 -16.14 -14.20
CA LEU A 1159 50.59 -16.71 -14.57
C LEU A 1159 49.71 -15.73 -15.35
N TRP A 1160 49.81 -14.43 -15.09
CA TRP A 1160 49.17 -13.41 -15.91
C TRP A 1160 49.81 -13.33 -17.31
N MET A 1161 51.15 -13.25 -17.41
CA MET A 1161 51.85 -13.18 -18.70
C MET A 1161 51.59 -14.38 -19.61
N ILE A 1162 51.64 -15.61 -19.08
CA ILE A 1162 51.34 -16.84 -19.83
C ILE A 1162 49.94 -16.81 -20.47
N ILE A 1163 48.98 -16.17 -19.79
CA ILE A 1163 47.58 -16.13 -20.20
C ILE A 1163 47.32 -14.98 -21.18
N CYS A 1164 47.98 -13.83 -21.02
CA CYS A 1164 47.99 -12.79 -22.06
C CYS A 1164 48.60 -13.31 -23.36
N CYS A 1165 49.72 -14.03 -23.30
CA CYS A 1165 50.38 -14.60 -24.48
C CYS A 1165 49.55 -15.68 -25.20
N SER A 1166 48.68 -16.40 -24.50
CA SER A 1166 47.79 -17.39 -25.12
C SER A 1166 46.50 -16.77 -25.67
N LEU A 1167 46.01 -15.67 -25.08
CA LEU A 1167 44.94 -14.86 -25.67
C LEU A 1167 45.37 -14.17 -26.97
N THR A 1168 46.59 -13.60 -27.03
CA THR A 1168 47.11 -13.01 -28.28
C THR A 1168 47.36 -14.06 -29.36
N PHE A 1169 47.82 -15.26 -29.00
CA PHE A 1169 47.95 -16.37 -29.96
C PHE A 1169 46.60 -16.81 -30.56
N SER A 1170 45.53 -16.88 -29.76
CA SER A 1170 44.18 -17.15 -30.26
C SER A 1170 43.64 -16.05 -31.16
N GLY A 1171 43.94 -14.78 -30.88
CA GLY A 1171 43.56 -13.65 -31.72
C GLY A 1171 44.23 -13.66 -33.10
N ILE A 1172 45.51 -14.06 -33.18
CA ILE A 1172 46.27 -14.15 -34.43
C ILE A 1172 45.85 -15.38 -35.27
N MET A 1173 45.30 -16.43 -34.64
CA MET A 1173 44.75 -17.62 -35.32
C MET A 1173 43.32 -17.45 -35.87
N LEU A 1174 42.76 -16.23 -35.80
CA LEU A 1174 41.39 -15.89 -36.24
C LEU A 1174 41.33 -14.67 -37.18
N GLY A 1175 42.46 -14.27 -37.77
CA GLY A 1175 42.58 -13.22 -38.80
C GLY A 1175 42.88 -13.79 -40.18
#